data_AF-A0A2X0WW97-F1
#
_entry.id   AF-A0A2X0WW97-F1
#
_cell.length_a   1.000
_cell.length_b   1.000
_cell.length_c   1.000
_cell.angle_alpha   90.00
_cell.angle_beta   90.00
_cell.angle_gamma   90.00
#
_symmetry.space_group_name_H-M   'P 1'
#
loop_
_entity.id
_entity.type
_entity.pdbx_description
1 polymer ?
#
loop_
_entity_poly.entity_id
_entity_poly.type
_entity_poly.pdbx_seq_one_letter_code
_entity_poly.pdbx_strand_id
1 'polypeptide(L)'
;MKDIKHSLISGQKAQKFRKHLAMSSASASVKKNKTSILTYKFRLDLNENMSEIQDRIPKFSDYIKLYNKIEGVEPGTLTHYLCTFVLAGFRLFSNAKSAFEFIKSQNNPCLEHLSSHKLLKSSAVAFDLTANLAISEPGYEPYLAIARILERYTDPDKKINSFVKDNFTTYNNNALSWLLGKGHKFFKESTAQEIALYYGIPDYKFDCAKAIKNAADKLEFNSSLFSNDMRLSQFRSCFGGHIDSWATNYIKRLLELEKIIANISYEIKIPKAFISSSNDFLTHCNLNRDDIEELISNIKSSSTITDVKDALSTLLGHKQGASSADIKAIRDYSELINRLCAYKEQIFNTIDQAAEDKNSLWHDIRRQTKDELQTWEKLEKLPKLNDLSGGVPQAENELNAKLMQLKLVTEAQNNHFAKIMQWVHSNIKDFSPFNHIVQTEQEKLDNRPKENTTACDLAVRMFLHKVGRIAREDNNNLCKELQQWFLDNKVFDNKTDFNKYFHNKLGSIYISPYSTQKNAGYKINKEVLNFGEKIVLLFTDKLQEINKRYEGNSIAEKSELNSLLKLNYFYYNFFISGINKAVPVSIVKPLLPDDMLEQSLSATHKIRLKSNEVDPSSLSSIFNIYKSLISGCYTVLNRETFFLRTKFSWIENFTLFYVPKADASWIMPKRYLKNTRWQQYIEEEVLVFENDKYKVDITQTFNNICSAPADYAELLVQLPHDWFYQLPYECAKEDNYVQALAICKDKGFPKQSRLNTHISGRLIGPSSFKSKLDSVLIYNGDVTISDMTLLVEQRVSQQLKPDESLELKKYDPEFTLAIPINDARSQSTNYSFKHIIAIDQGEIGPSYAVFNLSDAGNANAEPIATGSIRIPSIRRLIKSVSSFRKKKSTTQKFNQRFDSTMFNIRENVTGDICSVIVGLMQKYNAFPVLEREVSNLESGSKQLSLVYKAVNSMFLYSDVEMQNTNRKSWWKNADHWQTNILRLIRGENKTSKSVKLNGQNYKELKIYPGVSVSAYMTSRICSCCGRNIFELIKNDELEDKHKKYQVNAQGEINIRGEVIKLYQKSDSHKTLVPGLKSKKTYNAINQRAPMVTPYPEGIIDIEQLKKIIRFNLRRAPASRMSKDSTQSRYFCVFKNCKNHQVEKHADINAAINIGRRFLTDIIIHN
;
A
#
# COMPACT_ATOMS: atom_id res chain seq x y z
N MET A 1 0.35 -39.17 20.88
CA MET A 1 0.27 -38.34 19.65
C MET A 1 -1.15 -38.28 19.02
N LYS A 2 -2.22 -38.78 19.66
CA LYS A 2 -3.60 -38.78 19.10
C LYS A 2 -4.51 -37.60 19.52
N ASP A 3 -4.12 -36.75 20.48
CA ASP A 3 -5.00 -35.67 21.00
C ASP A 3 -4.74 -34.23 20.49
N ILE A 4 -3.96 -34.03 19.41
CA ILE A 4 -3.66 -32.68 18.86
C ILE A 4 -4.43 -32.43 17.54
N LYS A 5 -5.61 -33.04 17.37
CA LYS A 5 -6.52 -32.71 16.25
C LYS A 5 -7.60 -31.67 16.58
N HIS A 6 -7.70 -31.24 17.85
CA HIS A 6 -8.70 -30.25 18.32
C HIS A 6 -8.10 -28.94 18.86
N SER A 7 -6.87 -28.55 18.47
CA SER A 7 -6.18 -27.40 19.09
C SER A 7 -6.57 -26.01 18.58
N LEU A 8 -7.44 -25.89 17.57
CA LEU A 8 -8.06 -24.60 17.25
C LEU A 8 -9.15 -24.36 18.29
N ILE A 9 -8.84 -23.51 19.27
CA ILE A 9 -9.87 -22.96 20.14
C ILE A 9 -10.89 -22.24 19.26
N SER A 10 -12.18 -22.58 19.42
CA SER A 10 -13.24 -21.90 18.68
C SER A 10 -13.14 -20.39 18.91
N GLY A 11 -13.44 -19.58 17.89
CA GLY A 11 -13.29 -18.11 17.97
C GLY A 11 -13.97 -17.51 19.21
N GLN A 12 -15.11 -18.07 19.61
CA GLN A 12 -15.83 -17.71 20.83
C GLN A 12 -15.05 -17.99 22.12
N LYS A 13 -14.41 -19.16 22.26
CA LYS A 13 -13.60 -19.50 23.45
C LYS A 13 -12.35 -18.62 23.53
N ALA A 14 -11.68 -18.36 22.40
CA ALA A 14 -10.52 -17.47 22.34
C ALA A 14 -10.91 -16.01 22.66
N GLN A 15 -12.10 -15.57 22.23
CA GLN A 15 -12.64 -14.26 22.58
C GLN A 15 -12.97 -14.14 24.08
N LYS A 16 -13.60 -15.17 24.68
CA LYS A 16 -13.87 -15.21 26.12
C LYS A 16 -12.58 -15.16 26.94
N PHE A 17 -11.57 -15.94 26.54
CA PHE A 17 -10.27 -15.94 27.20
C PHE A 17 -9.54 -14.59 27.08
N ARG A 18 -9.50 -13.99 25.87
CA ARG A 18 -8.92 -12.64 25.70
C ARG A 18 -9.64 -11.57 26.52
N LYS A 19 -10.97 -11.64 26.59
CA LYS A 19 -11.75 -10.73 27.42
C LYS A 19 -11.39 -10.91 28.90
N HIS A 20 -11.30 -12.14 29.37
CA HIS A 20 -10.89 -12.45 30.74
C HIS A 20 -9.49 -11.90 31.06
N LEU A 21 -8.50 -12.10 30.18
CA LEU A 21 -7.15 -11.55 30.37
C LEU A 21 -7.12 -10.02 30.28
N ALA A 22 -7.90 -9.41 29.39
CA ALA A 22 -7.90 -7.96 29.22
C ALA A 22 -8.35 -7.22 30.48
N MET A 23 -9.25 -7.85 31.24
CA MET A 23 -9.70 -7.36 32.54
C MET A 23 -8.56 -7.27 33.56
N SER A 24 -7.37 -7.80 33.28
CA SER A 24 -6.27 -7.91 34.24
C SER A 24 -5.08 -6.99 34.00
N SER A 25 -5.22 -6.05 33.06
CA SER A 25 -4.12 -5.18 32.63
C SER A 25 -3.94 -3.93 33.49
N ALA A 26 -2.69 -3.54 33.75
CA ALA A 26 -2.32 -2.45 34.66
C ALA A 26 -2.71 -1.04 34.15
N SER A 27 -2.99 -0.90 32.85
CA SER A 27 -3.46 0.37 32.26
C SER A 27 -4.97 0.57 32.36
N ALA A 28 -5.74 -0.47 32.65
CA ALA A 28 -7.20 -0.37 32.80
C ALA A 28 -7.59 0.44 34.05
N SER A 29 -6.67 0.63 35.00
CA SER A 29 -6.89 1.38 36.24
C SER A 29 -6.49 2.86 36.20
N VAL A 30 -5.76 3.36 35.20
CA VAL A 30 -5.10 4.70 35.30
C VAL A 30 -5.49 5.74 34.25
N LYS A 31 -6.32 5.47 33.23
CA LYS A 31 -6.84 6.55 32.36
C LYS A 31 -8.32 6.39 31.98
N LYS A 32 -9.16 7.28 32.53
CA LYS A 32 -10.47 7.61 31.97
C LYS A 32 -10.32 8.00 30.48
N ASN A 33 -11.22 7.50 29.64
CA ASN A 33 -11.66 8.05 28.36
C ASN A 33 -10.66 8.12 27.18
N LYS A 34 -10.18 6.98 26.68
CA LYS A 34 -9.95 6.86 25.21
C LYS A 34 -10.85 5.76 24.67
N THR A 35 -12.01 6.15 24.15
CA THR A 35 -12.92 5.28 23.39
C THR A 35 -12.19 4.80 22.12
N SER A 36 -12.05 3.49 21.95
CA SER A 36 -11.54 2.93 20.69
C SER A 36 -12.68 2.76 19.71
N ILE A 37 -12.66 3.50 18.61
CA ILE A 37 -13.61 3.35 17.50
C ILE A 37 -13.01 2.37 16.49
N LEU A 38 -13.73 1.30 16.15
CA LEU A 38 -13.32 0.34 15.12
C LEU A 38 -14.40 0.20 14.06
N THR A 39 -14.02 0.38 12.80
CA THR A 39 -14.94 0.23 11.66
C THR A 39 -14.86 -1.18 11.08
N TYR A 40 -15.97 -1.91 11.13
CA TYR A 40 -16.12 -3.24 10.52
C TYR A 40 -16.88 -3.13 9.20
N LYS A 41 -16.48 -3.88 8.18
CA LYS A 41 -17.15 -3.88 6.88
C LYS A 41 -17.91 -5.17 6.68
N PHE A 42 -19.18 -5.04 6.30
CA PHE A 42 -20.06 -6.16 5.98
C PHE A 42 -20.59 -5.98 4.56
N ARG A 43 -20.47 -7.01 3.73
CA ARG A 43 -21.19 -7.04 2.45
C ARG A 43 -22.67 -7.16 2.77
N LEU A 44 -23.52 -6.38 2.09
CA LEU A 44 -24.96 -6.54 2.18
C LEU A 44 -25.39 -7.56 1.15
N ASP A 45 -26.08 -8.59 1.63
CA ASP A 45 -26.73 -9.61 0.83
C ASP A 45 -28.21 -9.24 0.74
N LEU A 46 -28.61 -8.79 -0.44
CA LEU A 46 -29.98 -8.45 -0.78
C LEU A 46 -30.60 -9.76 -1.30
N ASN A 47 -31.59 -10.32 -0.60
CA ASN A 47 -32.14 -11.67 -0.78
C ASN A 47 -32.44 -12.10 -2.25
N GLU A 48 -32.60 -13.41 -2.48
CA GLU A 48 -32.81 -14.08 -3.78
C GLU A 48 -34.00 -13.56 -4.64
N ASN A 49 -34.93 -12.76 -4.09
CA ASN A 49 -36.01 -12.11 -4.85
C ASN A 49 -35.59 -10.83 -5.59
N MET A 50 -34.28 -10.66 -5.86
CA MET A 50 -33.74 -9.52 -6.62
C MET A 50 -34.38 -9.34 -8.01
N SER A 51 -34.93 -10.40 -8.61
CA SER A 51 -35.65 -10.30 -9.90
C SER A 51 -36.95 -9.51 -9.81
N GLU A 52 -37.62 -9.47 -8.66
CA GLU A 52 -38.87 -8.71 -8.45
C GLU A 52 -38.62 -7.26 -7.97
N ILE A 53 -37.40 -6.97 -7.49
CA ILE A 53 -37.02 -5.69 -6.86
C ILE A 53 -35.99 -4.92 -7.72
N GLN A 54 -35.49 -5.52 -8.81
CA GLN A 54 -34.47 -4.92 -9.69
C GLN A 54 -34.87 -3.54 -10.25
N ASP A 55 -36.16 -3.33 -10.50
CA ASP A 55 -36.69 -2.04 -10.97
C ASP A 55 -36.79 -0.97 -9.86
N ARG A 56 -36.64 -1.35 -8.58
CA ARG A 56 -36.80 -0.47 -7.40
C ARG A 56 -35.49 -0.07 -6.75
N ILE A 57 -34.40 -0.79 -6.98
CA ILE A 57 -33.07 -0.37 -6.52
C ILE A 57 -32.54 0.70 -7.48
N PRO A 58 -32.11 1.87 -6.99
CA PRO A 58 -31.54 2.92 -7.84
C PRO A 58 -30.39 2.38 -8.71
N LYS A 59 -30.28 2.87 -9.95
CA LYS A 59 -29.17 2.46 -10.81
C LYS A 59 -27.87 3.05 -10.27
N PHE A 60 -26.73 2.42 -10.55
CA PHE A 60 -25.43 2.94 -10.09
C PHE A 60 -25.18 4.41 -10.51
N SER A 61 -25.71 4.82 -11.68
CA SER A 61 -25.68 6.19 -12.16
C SER A 61 -26.30 7.21 -11.21
N ASP A 62 -27.35 6.82 -10.49
CA ASP A 62 -28.06 7.71 -9.56
C ASP A 62 -27.21 7.94 -8.30
N TYR A 63 -26.49 6.91 -7.83
CA TYR A 63 -25.51 7.07 -6.77
C TYR A 63 -24.34 7.96 -7.20
N ILE A 64 -23.85 7.83 -8.45
CA ILE A 64 -22.80 8.70 -8.97
C ILE A 64 -23.25 10.17 -8.93
N LYS A 65 -24.46 10.47 -9.44
CA LYS A 65 -25.01 11.84 -9.46
C LYS A 65 -25.03 12.44 -8.06
N LEU A 66 -25.51 11.70 -7.08
CA LEU A 66 -25.59 12.18 -5.71
C LEU A 66 -24.21 12.31 -5.05
N TYR A 67 -23.34 11.32 -5.25
CA TYR A 67 -21.98 11.35 -4.69
C TYR A 67 -21.16 12.51 -5.25
N ASN A 68 -21.28 12.79 -6.55
CA ASN A 68 -20.62 13.93 -7.19
C ASN A 68 -21.11 15.26 -6.61
N LYS A 69 -22.41 15.39 -6.31
CA LYS A 69 -22.94 16.59 -5.64
C LYS A 69 -22.38 16.77 -4.24
N ILE A 70 -22.22 15.69 -3.47
CA ILE A 70 -21.77 15.76 -2.07
C ILE A 70 -20.25 15.92 -1.94
N GLU A 71 -19.47 15.17 -2.72
CA GLU A 71 -18.01 15.09 -2.58
C GLU A 71 -17.23 15.55 -3.82
N GLY A 72 -17.89 15.92 -4.92
CA GLY A 72 -17.21 16.49 -6.09
C GLY A 72 -16.73 17.92 -5.87
N VAL A 73 -15.97 18.44 -6.83
CA VAL A 73 -15.38 19.79 -6.80
C VAL A 73 -15.88 20.72 -7.90
N GLU A 74 -16.58 20.17 -8.89
CA GLU A 74 -17.10 20.90 -10.06
C GLU A 74 -18.24 21.87 -9.71
N PRO A 75 -18.60 22.79 -10.62
CA PRO A 75 -19.83 23.59 -10.48
C PRO A 75 -21.06 22.71 -10.22
N GLY A 76 -21.87 23.09 -9.22
CA GLY A 76 -23.05 22.33 -8.80
C GLY A 76 -22.80 21.30 -7.68
N THR A 77 -21.62 21.31 -7.06
CA THR A 77 -21.30 20.48 -5.87
C THR A 77 -21.27 21.29 -4.58
N LEU A 78 -21.28 20.60 -3.43
CA LEU A 78 -21.14 21.22 -2.11
C LEU A 78 -19.81 21.94 -1.93
N THR A 79 -18.72 21.39 -2.48
CA THR A 79 -17.39 22.00 -2.41
C THR A 79 -17.40 23.34 -3.16
N HIS A 80 -17.88 23.34 -4.41
CA HIS A 80 -17.96 24.57 -5.19
C HIS A 80 -18.85 25.60 -4.48
N TYR A 81 -20.04 25.20 -4.02
CA TYR A 81 -20.94 26.09 -3.30
C TYR A 81 -20.29 26.72 -2.06
N LEU A 82 -19.62 25.93 -1.21
CA LEU A 82 -18.92 26.42 -0.02
C LEU A 82 -17.73 27.33 -0.37
N CYS A 83 -16.94 26.98 -1.39
CA CYS A 83 -15.80 27.80 -1.78
C CYS A 83 -16.26 29.13 -2.40
N THR A 84 -17.26 29.12 -3.28
CA THR A 84 -17.87 30.34 -3.81
C THR A 84 -18.49 31.18 -2.69
N PHE A 85 -19.11 30.56 -1.68
CA PHE A 85 -19.60 31.24 -0.47
C PHE A 85 -18.52 32.09 0.21
N VAL A 86 -17.35 31.50 0.44
CA VAL A 86 -16.21 32.17 1.06
C VAL A 86 -15.60 33.22 0.12
N LEU A 87 -15.44 32.90 -1.17
CA LEU A 87 -14.85 33.80 -2.17
C LEU A 87 -15.74 35.02 -2.50
N ALA A 88 -17.05 34.89 -2.36
CA ALA A 88 -17.98 36.01 -2.47
C ALA A 88 -18.02 36.88 -1.20
N GLY A 89 -17.24 36.56 -0.17
CA GLY A 89 -17.12 37.37 1.04
C GLY A 89 -18.05 37.00 2.18
N PHE A 90 -18.73 35.85 2.13
CA PHE A 90 -19.51 35.38 3.28
C PHE A 90 -18.66 34.60 4.27
N ARG A 91 -19.05 34.68 5.55
CA ARG A 91 -18.38 34.02 6.68
C ARG A 91 -19.35 33.08 7.41
N LEU A 92 -18.81 31.96 7.88
CA LEU A 92 -19.52 30.97 8.70
C LEU A 92 -19.18 31.17 10.18
N PHE A 93 -20.19 31.07 11.05
CA PHE A 93 -20.04 31.20 12.51
C PHE A 93 -20.67 30.02 13.22
N SER A 94 -20.12 29.61 14.36
CA SER A 94 -20.60 28.46 15.13
C SER A 94 -22.07 28.55 15.59
N ASN A 95 -22.60 29.77 15.68
CA ASN A 95 -23.98 30.07 16.07
C ASN A 95 -24.41 31.45 15.53
N ALA A 96 -25.72 31.70 15.56
CA ALA A 96 -26.28 32.94 15.02
C ALA A 96 -25.95 34.20 15.82
N LYS A 97 -25.73 34.05 17.14
CA LYS A 97 -25.34 35.18 18.00
C LYS A 97 -24.00 35.76 17.57
N SER A 98 -23.00 34.91 17.32
CA SER A 98 -21.67 35.34 16.85
C SER A 98 -21.72 35.97 15.45
N ALA A 99 -22.56 35.47 14.55
CA ALA A 99 -22.76 36.09 13.24
C ALA A 99 -23.37 37.49 13.37
N PHE A 100 -24.37 37.65 14.23
CA PHE A 100 -25.02 38.94 14.46
C PHE A 100 -24.11 39.96 15.15
N GLU A 101 -23.31 39.53 16.13
CA GLU A 101 -22.27 40.36 16.76
C GLU A 101 -21.24 40.85 15.75
N PHE A 102 -20.84 39.98 14.80
CA PHE A 102 -19.95 40.37 13.71
C PHE A 102 -20.57 41.44 12.81
N ILE A 103 -21.84 41.29 12.38
CA ILE A 103 -22.53 42.30 11.56
C ILE A 103 -22.54 43.67 12.26
N LYS A 104 -22.82 43.69 13.58
CA LYS A 104 -22.77 44.92 14.38
C LYS A 104 -21.41 45.58 14.37
N SER A 105 -20.33 44.78 14.47
CA SER A 105 -18.96 45.30 14.48
C SER A 105 -18.52 45.96 13.18
N GLN A 106 -19.21 45.72 12.06
CA GLN A 106 -18.85 46.29 10.76
C GLN A 106 -19.47 47.67 10.48
N ASN A 107 -20.20 48.27 11.44
CA ASN A 107 -20.92 49.55 11.26
C ASN A 107 -21.77 49.59 9.98
N ASN A 108 -22.46 48.48 9.68
CA ASN A 108 -23.24 48.37 8.45
C ASN A 108 -24.42 49.37 8.48
N PRO A 109 -24.50 50.35 7.55
CA PRO A 109 -25.55 51.36 7.54
C PRO A 109 -26.97 50.78 7.35
N CYS A 110 -27.07 49.51 6.94
CA CYS A 110 -28.34 48.79 6.80
C CYS A 110 -28.78 48.04 8.08
N LEU A 111 -28.06 48.17 9.21
CA LEU A 111 -28.30 47.42 10.46
C LEU A 111 -29.74 47.55 11.00
N GLU A 112 -30.37 48.72 10.87
CA GLU A 112 -31.76 48.94 11.29
C GLU A 112 -32.75 48.08 10.49
N HIS A 113 -32.59 48.04 9.15
CA HIS A 113 -33.36 47.18 8.25
C HIS A 113 -33.10 45.68 8.46
N LEU A 114 -31.87 45.30 8.84
CA LEU A 114 -31.48 43.91 9.10
C LEU A 114 -32.08 43.36 10.41
N SER A 115 -32.28 44.22 11.42
CA SER A 115 -32.73 43.83 12.76
C SER A 115 -34.20 43.37 12.85
N SER A 116 -35.01 43.72 11.84
CA SER A 116 -36.45 43.39 11.75
C SER A 116 -36.74 41.98 11.20
N HIS A 117 -35.74 41.30 10.61
CA HIS A 117 -35.93 40.02 9.92
C HIS A 117 -35.65 38.80 10.83
N LYS A 118 -36.66 37.92 10.97
CA LYS A 118 -36.63 36.74 11.87
C LYS A 118 -35.54 35.72 11.51
N LEU A 119 -35.21 35.57 10.23
CA LEU A 119 -34.28 34.55 9.73
C LEU A 119 -32.79 34.96 9.92
N LEU A 120 -32.48 36.27 9.97
CA LEU A 120 -31.17 36.85 10.33
C LEU A 120 -30.80 36.60 11.80
N LYS A 121 -31.77 36.70 12.73
CA LYS A 121 -31.59 36.36 14.15
C LYS A 121 -31.23 34.89 14.38
N SER A 122 -31.49 34.04 13.37
CA SER A 122 -31.18 32.60 13.38
C SER A 122 -30.09 32.21 12.36
N SER A 123 -29.51 33.19 11.65
CA SER A 123 -28.50 32.97 10.62
C SER A 123 -27.14 32.73 11.23
N ALA A 124 -26.51 31.59 10.91
CA ALA A 124 -25.13 31.29 11.30
C ALA A 124 -24.09 31.90 10.34
N VAL A 125 -24.51 32.79 9.44
CA VAL A 125 -23.65 33.38 8.41
C VAL A 125 -23.82 34.90 8.32
N ALA A 126 -22.76 35.58 7.89
CA ALA A 126 -22.77 37.03 7.65
C ALA A 126 -21.89 37.39 6.45
N PHE A 127 -22.20 38.50 5.78
CA PHE A 127 -21.34 39.08 4.76
C PHE A 127 -20.27 39.95 5.39
N ASP A 128 -19.06 39.91 4.83
CA ASP A 128 -17.93 40.73 5.25
C ASP A 128 -17.76 41.94 4.33
N LEU A 129 -18.09 43.13 4.84
CA LEU A 129 -17.95 44.38 4.08
C LEU A 129 -16.52 44.65 3.58
N THR A 130 -15.50 44.07 4.21
CA THR A 130 -14.10 44.22 3.77
C THR A 130 -13.72 43.26 2.64
N ALA A 131 -14.58 42.29 2.29
CA ALA A 131 -14.25 41.28 1.31
C ALA A 131 -14.55 41.68 -0.14
N ASN A 132 -13.60 41.41 -1.03
CA ASN A 132 -13.77 41.57 -2.47
C ASN A 132 -14.04 40.21 -3.11
N LEU A 133 -14.84 40.19 -4.19
CA LEU A 133 -15.08 38.99 -4.96
C LEU A 133 -13.77 38.52 -5.59
N ALA A 134 -13.36 37.30 -5.25
CA ALA A 134 -12.25 36.64 -5.92
C ALA A 134 -12.80 35.74 -7.03
N ILE A 135 -12.53 36.11 -8.29
CA ILE A 135 -12.89 35.29 -9.45
C ILE A 135 -11.81 34.22 -9.63
N SER A 136 -12.23 32.96 -9.74
CA SER A 136 -11.32 31.83 -9.94
C SER A 136 -11.63 31.10 -11.23
N GLU A 137 -10.57 30.60 -11.87
CA GLU A 137 -10.71 29.53 -12.86
C GLU A 137 -11.28 28.26 -12.18
N PRO A 138 -12.13 27.48 -12.88
CA PRO A 138 -12.66 26.23 -12.35
C PRO A 138 -11.55 25.28 -11.86
N GLY A 139 -11.70 24.77 -10.64
CA GLY A 139 -10.78 23.84 -10.00
C GLY A 139 -9.77 24.49 -9.04
N TYR A 140 -9.65 25.83 -9.05
CA TYR A 140 -8.76 26.56 -8.12
C TYR A 140 -9.49 27.16 -6.92
N GLU A 141 -10.82 27.17 -6.90
CA GLU A 141 -11.66 27.73 -5.84
C GLU A 141 -11.22 27.27 -4.43
N PRO A 142 -10.93 25.98 -4.17
CA PRO A 142 -10.62 25.52 -2.82
C PRO A 142 -9.36 26.17 -2.24
N TYR A 143 -8.32 26.34 -3.07
CA TYR A 143 -7.06 26.95 -2.63
C TYR A 143 -7.25 28.41 -2.27
N LEU A 144 -7.97 29.15 -3.12
CA LEU A 144 -8.24 30.57 -2.92
C LEU A 144 -9.17 30.81 -1.73
N ALA A 145 -10.13 29.90 -1.49
CA ALA A 145 -10.99 29.97 -0.31
C ALA A 145 -10.19 29.82 0.99
N ILE A 146 -9.21 28.92 1.04
CA ILE A 146 -8.30 28.80 2.19
C ILE A 146 -7.45 30.05 2.36
N ALA A 147 -6.84 30.57 1.28
CA ALA A 147 -6.05 31.79 1.34
C ALA A 147 -6.88 32.97 1.88
N ARG A 148 -8.12 33.14 1.41
CA ARG A 148 -9.08 34.15 1.89
C ARG A 148 -9.45 33.99 3.37
N ILE A 149 -9.44 32.76 3.90
CA ILE A 149 -9.60 32.52 5.33
C ILE A 149 -8.34 32.94 6.08
N LEU A 150 -7.17 32.53 5.58
CA LEU A 150 -5.88 32.82 6.20
C LEU A 150 -5.51 34.30 6.22
N GLU A 151 -5.98 35.12 5.26
CA GLU A 151 -5.84 36.59 5.29
C GLU A 151 -6.34 37.23 6.59
N ARG A 152 -7.19 36.52 7.34
CA ARG A 152 -7.80 36.98 8.59
C ARG A 152 -7.13 36.38 9.83
N TYR A 153 -6.10 35.58 9.65
CA TYR A 153 -5.38 34.94 10.75
C TYR A 153 -4.39 35.93 11.38
N THR A 154 -4.77 36.46 12.54
CA THR A 154 -3.98 37.46 13.29
C THR A 154 -3.49 36.97 14.66
N ASP A 155 -3.93 35.79 15.09
CA ASP A 155 -3.70 35.27 16.44
C ASP A 155 -2.57 34.22 16.44
N PRO A 156 -1.37 34.56 16.94
CA PRO A 156 -0.22 33.65 16.96
C PRO A 156 -0.38 32.46 17.93
N ASP A 157 -1.24 32.56 18.95
CA ASP A 157 -1.44 31.51 19.94
C ASP A 157 -2.39 30.41 19.43
N LYS A 158 -3.30 30.76 18.52
CA LYS A 158 -4.21 29.80 17.89
C LYS A 158 -3.52 29.08 16.74
N LYS A 159 -3.50 27.74 16.76
CA LYS A 159 -2.97 26.95 15.63
C LYS A 159 -3.71 27.26 14.33
N ILE A 160 -2.97 27.60 13.28
CA ILE A 160 -3.48 27.91 11.93
C ILE A 160 -4.52 26.88 11.41
N ASN A 161 -4.27 25.57 11.59
CA ASN A 161 -5.20 24.52 11.17
C ASN A 161 -6.54 24.59 11.92
N SER A 162 -6.51 24.88 13.23
CA SER A 162 -7.72 25.04 14.03
C SER A 162 -8.46 26.30 13.62
N PHE A 163 -7.74 27.40 13.36
CA PHE A 163 -8.33 28.64 12.86
C PHE A 163 -9.06 28.44 11.54
N VAL A 164 -8.42 27.80 10.55
CA VAL A 164 -9.06 27.55 9.25
C VAL A 164 -10.29 26.66 9.41
N LYS A 165 -10.20 25.57 10.16
CA LYS A 165 -11.35 24.70 10.43
C LYS A 165 -12.52 25.47 11.05
N ASP A 166 -12.24 26.29 12.06
CA ASP A 166 -13.28 27.06 12.76
C ASP A 166 -13.96 28.10 11.86
N ASN A 167 -13.29 28.56 10.80
CA ASN A 167 -13.79 29.58 9.86
C ASN A 167 -14.28 29.01 8.52
N PHE A 168 -13.94 27.75 8.19
CA PHE A 168 -14.33 27.11 6.93
C PHE A 168 -15.51 26.15 7.06
N THR A 169 -15.59 25.39 8.17
CA THR A 169 -16.64 24.38 8.40
C THR A 169 -17.28 24.50 9.78
N THR A 170 -16.59 25.11 10.76
CA THR A 170 -16.92 25.25 12.19
C THR A 170 -16.78 23.94 13.00
N TYR A 171 -16.34 24.02 14.26
CA TYR A 171 -16.02 22.85 15.09
C TYR A 171 -17.14 21.79 15.26
N ASN A 172 -18.41 22.20 15.14
CA ASN A 172 -19.60 21.35 15.25
C ASN A 172 -20.36 21.17 13.93
N ASN A 173 -19.87 21.74 12.83
CA ASN A 173 -20.56 21.82 11.54
C ASN A 173 -21.98 22.44 11.61
N ASN A 174 -22.31 23.21 12.65
CA ASN A 174 -23.63 23.82 12.78
C ASN A 174 -23.88 24.88 11.70
N ALA A 175 -22.84 25.65 11.35
CA ALA A 175 -22.93 26.62 10.27
C ALA A 175 -23.20 25.94 8.93
N LEU A 176 -22.52 24.82 8.66
CA LEU A 176 -22.80 23.96 7.51
C LEU A 176 -24.22 23.38 7.57
N SER A 177 -24.71 23.00 8.75
CA SER A 177 -26.11 22.55 8.91
C SER A 177 -27.12 23.62 8.47
N TRP A 178 -26.85 24.89 8.82
CA TRP A 178 -27.70 26.00 8.43
C TRP A 178 -27.55 26.29 6.94
N LEU A 179 -26.32 26.44 6.43
CA LEU A 179 -26.02 26.74 5.04
C LEU A 179 -26.59 25.69 4.09
N LEU A 180 -26.43 24.41 4.41
CA LEU A 180 -26.93 23.29 3.59
C LEU A 180 -28.41 22.95 3.85
N GLY A 181 -29.08 23.69 4.74
CA GLY A 181 -30.49 23.51 5.07
C GLY A 181 -31.29 24.75 4.73
N LYS A 182 -31.56 25.59 5.75
CA LYS A 182 -32.35 26.82 5.60
C LYS A 182 -31.67 27.84 4.69
N GLY A 183 -30.34 27.93 4.73
CA GLY A 183 -29.55 28.87 3.93
C GLY A 183 -29.64 28.57 2.44
N HIS A 184 -29.39 27.33 2.02
CA HIS A 184 -29.48 26.92 0.61
C HIS A 184 -30.87 27.19 0.03
N LYS A 185 -31.92 26.85 0.79
CA LYS A 185 -33.30 27.18 0.40
C LYS A 185 -33.49 28.69 0.17
N PHE A 186 -33.05 29.51 1.13
CA PHE A 186 -33.11 30.97 1.00
C PHE A 186 -32.34 31.50 -0.22
N PHE A 187 -31.06 31.13 -0.37
CA PHE A 187 -30.25 31.61 -1.49
C PHE A 187 -30.74 31.13 -2.86
N LYS A 188 -31.47 30.00 -2.91
CA LYS A 188 -32.06 29.48 -4.15
C LYS A 188 -33.36 30.19 -4.51
N GLU A 189 -34.22 30.45 -3.53
CA GLU A 189 -35.54 31.06 -3.73
C GLU A 189 -35.49 32.58 -3.86
N SER A 190 -34.51 33.26 -3.24
CA SER A 190 -34.38 34.71 -3.27
C SER A 190 -33.66 35.26 -4.49
N THR A 191 -34.06 36.44 -4.98
CA THR A 191 -33.33 37.14 -6.05
C THR A 191 -31.97 37.68 -5.56
N ALA A 192 -31.05 38.01 -6.47
CA ALA A 192 -29.77 38.60 -6.08
C ALA A 192 -29.95 39.95 -5.36
N GLN A 193 -30.96 40.74 -5.72
CA GLN A 193 -31.35 41.98 -5.06
C GLN A 193 -31.83 41.73 -3.64
N GLU A 194 -32.67 40.72 -3.44
CA GLU A 194 -33.11 40.32 -2.10
C GLU A 194 -31.94 39.84 -1.24
N ILE A 195 -31.02 39.04 -1.79
CA ILE A 195 -29.82 38.60 -1.08
C ILE A 195 -28.95 39.80 -0.67
N ALA A 196 -28.74 40.75 -1.59
CA ALA A 196 -27.94 41.94 -1.33
C ALA A 196 -28.56 42.80 -0.22
N LEU A 197 -29.87 43.07 -0.30
CA LEU A 197 -30.61 43.78 0.73
C LEU A 197 -30.55 43.04 2.08
N TYR A 198 -30.73 41.72 2.05
CA TYR A 198 -30.82 40.88 3.24
C TYR A 198 -29.50 40.73 4.00
N TYR A 199 -28.36 40.87 3.33
CA TYR A 199 -27.04 40.81 3.98
C TYR A 199 -26.33 42.17 4.03
N GLY A 200 -27.02 43.25 3.62
CA GLY A 200 -26.45 44.60 3.57
C GLY A 200 -25.23 44.68 2.67
N ILE A 201 -25.29 44.03 1.51
CA ILE A 201 -24.24 44.05 0.49
C ILE A 201 -24.40 45.35 -0.32
N PRO A 202 -23.38 46.22 -0.36
CA PRO A 202 -23.45 47.46 -1.12
C PRO A 202 -23.61 47.22 -2.63
N ASP A 203 -24.20 48.18 -3.36
CA ASP A 203 -24.43 48.07 -4.80
C ASP A 203 -23.15 47.80 -5.61
N TYR A 204 -22.03 48.39 -5.21
CA TYR A 204 -20.72 48.17 -5.85
C TYR A 204 -20.15 46.76 -5.61
N LYS A 205 -20.76 45.95 -4.72
CA LYS A 205 -20.44 44.54 -4.46
C LYS A 205 -21.58 43.60 -4.86
N PHE A 206 -22.54 44.07 -5.68
CA PHE A 206 -23.71 43.29 -6.09
C PHE A 206 -23.34 41.95 -6.78
N ASP A 207 -22.18 41.88 -7.43
CA ASP A 207 -21.70 40.64 -8.05
C ASP A 207 -21.41 39.52 -7.03
N CYS A 208 -21.14 39.84 -5.76
CA CYS A 208 -21.06 38.85 -4.70
C CYS A 208 -22.41 38.13 -4.48
N ALA A 209 -23.52 38.89 -4.51
CA ALA A 209 -24.86 38.33 -4.37
C ALA A 209 -25.23 37.45 -5.58
N LYS A 210 -24.89 37.90 -6.80
CA LYS A 210 -25.06 37.09 -8.02
C LYS A 210 -24.27 35.79 -7.97
N ALA A 211 -23.00 35.83 -7.53
CA ALA A 211 -22.15 34.65 -7.45
C ALA A 211 -22.76 33.55 -6.56
N ILE A 212 -23.29 33.94 -5.38
CA ILE A 212 -23.93 32.98 -4.46
C ILE A 212 -25.27 32.48 -4.98
N LYS A 213 -26.08 33.35 -5.58
CA LYS A 213 -27.34 32.92 -6.23
C LYS A 213 -27.05 31.87 -7.31
N ASN A 214 -26.11 32.17 -8.20
CA ASN A 214 -25.71 31.26 -9.28
C ASN A 214 -25.18 29.92 -8.75
N ALA A 215 -24.38 29.95 -7.68
CA ALA A 215 -23.87 28.72 -7.07
C ALA A 215 -24.99 27.91 -6.37
N ALA A 216 -25.94 28.58 -5.71
CA ALA A 216 -27.10 27.94 -5.08
C ALA A 216 -28.06 27.31 -6.11
N ASP A 217 -28.26 27.98 -7.24
CA ASP A 217 -29.11 27.51 -8.35
C ASP A 217 -28.54 26.26 -9.02
N LYS A 218 -27.22 26.26 -9.28
CA LYS A 218 -26.51 25.10 -9.83
C LYS A 218 -26.51 23.91 -8.87
N LEU A 219 -26.61 24.15 -7.57
CA LEU A 219 -26.71 23.10 -6.56
C LEU A 219 -28.16 22.56 -6.48
N GLU A 220 -28.49 21.68 -7.42
CA GLU A 220 -29.76 20.95 -7.39
C GLU A 220 -29.67 19.73 -6.47
N PHE A 221 -30.58 19.61 -5.51
CA PHE A 221 -30.71 18.42 -4.69
C PHE A 221 -32.13 17.88 -4.75
N ASN A 222 -32.36 16.97 -5.70
CA ASN A 222 -33.53 16.10 -5.75
C ASN A 222 -33.02 14.68 -5.55
N SER A 223 -33.00 14.22 -4.31
CA SER A 223 -32.54 12.87 -3.98
C SER A 223 -33.70 11.89 -4.20
N SER A 224 -34.04 11.58 -5.44
CA SER A 224 -34.91 10.42 -5.75
C SER A 224 -34.33 9.08 -5.25
N LEU A 225 -33.05 9.09 -4.87
CA LEU A 225 -32.29 7.95 -4.41
C LEU A 225 -32.50 7.62 -2.93
N PHE A 226 -33.02 8.54 -2.13
CA PHE A 226 -33.26 8.34 -0.70
C PHE A 226 -34.65 8.89 -0.35
N SER A 227 -35.22 8.53 0.81
CA SER A 227 -36.56 9.01 1.18
C SER A 227 -36.69 10.54 1.09
N ASN A 228 -37.91 11.02 0.83
CA ASN A 228 -38.23 12.44 0.62
C ASN A 228 -37.84 13.33 1.82
N ASP A 229 -37.64 12.74 3.00
CA ASP A 229 -37.19 13.44 4.20
C ASP A 229 -35.69 13.73 4.25
N MET A 230 -34.89 13.13 3.37
CA MET A 230 -33.43 13.26 3.42
C MET A 230 -32.97 14.63 2.92
N ARG A 231 -32.13 15.33 3.70
CA ARG A 231 -31.69 16.71 3.43
C ARG A 231 -30.19 16.80 3.23
N LEU A 232 -29.73 17.75 2.42
CA LEU A 232 -28.30 18.07 2.25
C LEU A 232 -27.57 18.26 3.59
N SER A 233 -28.22 18.90 4.55
CA SER A 233 -27.67 19.15 5.88
C SER A 233 -27.31 17.88 6.67
N GLN A 234 -27.86 16.70 6.33
CA GLN A 234 -27.47 15.43 6.98
C GLN A 234 -26.07 14.96 6.57
N PHE A 235 -25.53 15.43 5.44
CA PHE A 235 -24.17 15.13 4.98
C PHE A 235 -23.10 16.07 5.56
N ARG A 236 -23.49 17.09 6.35
CA ARG A 236 -22.58 18.12 6.86
C ARG A 236 -21.34 17.57 7.56
N SER A 237 -21.46 16.48 8.33
CA SER A 237 -20.35 15.90 9.08
C SER A 237 -19.34 15.19 8.18
N CYS A 238 -19.80 14.47 7.16
CA CYS A 238 -18.89 13.78 6.24
C CYS A 238 -18.22 14.78 5.29
N PHE A 239 -18.99 15.72 4.76
CA PHE A 239 -18.50 16.80 3.90
C PHE A 239 -17.50 17.69 4.66
N GLY A 240 -17.89 18.21 5.83
CA GLY A 240 -17.00 19.02 6.67
C GLY A 240 -15.73 18.27 7.07
N GLY A 241 -15.83 16.99 7.44
CA GLY A 241 -14.66 16.16 7.75
C GLY A 241 -13.72 15.93 6.55
N HIS A 242 -14.27 15.77 5.34
CA HIS A 242 -13.47 15.66 4.11
C HIS A 242 -12.70 16.96 3.83
N ILE A 243 -13.40 18.09 3.88
CA ILE A 243 -12.84 19.43 3.64
C ILE A 243 -11.78 19.79 4.69
N ASP A 244 -12.08 19.59 5.99
CA ASP A 244 -11.14 19.82 7.09
C ASP A 244 -9.85 19.01 6.94
N SER A 245 -9.99 17.74 6.56
CA SER A 245 -8.85 16.84 6.39
C SER A 245 -7.98 17.29 5.22
N TRP A 246 -8.58 17.73 4.11
CA TRP A 246 -7.84 18.26 2.98
C TRP A 246 -7.15 19.58 3.34
N ALA A 247 -7.88 20.55 3.91
CA ALA A 247 -7.37 21.87 4.29
C ALA A 247 -6.18 21.76 5.26
N THR A 248 -6.28 20.89 6.27
CA THR A 248 -5.19 20.63 7.22
C THR A 248 -3.94 20.11 6.52
N ASN A 249 -4.09 19.21 5.55
CA ASN A 249 -2.95 18.66 4.82
C ASN A 249 -2.36 19.67 3.83
N TYR A 250 -3.21 20.49 3.20
CA TYR A 250 -2.80 21.57 2.30
C TYR A 250 -2.00 22.65 3.04
N ILE A 251 -2.47 23.13 4.20
CA ILE A 251 -1.75 24.13 5.00
C ILE A 251 -0.41 23.59 5.49
N LYS A 252 -0.38 22.36 6.00
CA LYS A 252 0.90 21.71 6.37
C LYS A 252 1.86 21.66 5.20
N ARG A 253 1.36 21.42 3.98
CA ARG A 253 2.16 21.40 2.76
C ARG A 253 2.69 22.79 2.39
N LEU A 254 1.90 23.85 2.55
CA LEU A 254 2.38 25.23 2.37
C LEU A 254 3.49 25.60 3.36
N LEU A 255 3.31 25.30 4.64
CA LEU A 255 4.33 25.56 5.67
C LEU A 255 5.61 24.74 5.47
N GLU A 256 5.48 23.49 5.00
CA GLU A 256 6.61 22.65 4.61
C GLU A 256 7.37 23.28 3.44
N LEU A 257 6.65 23.75 2.40
CA LEU A 257 7.24 24.42 1.25
C LEU A 257 7.95 25.72 1.63
N GLU A 258 7.32 26.57 2.44
CA GLU A 258 7.91 27.82 2.95
C GLU A 258 9.25 27.55 3.65
N LYS A 259 9.29 26.55 4.54
CA LYS A 259 10.50 26.17 5.25
C LYS A 259 11.59 25.65 4.32
N ILE A 260 11.25 24.77 3.36
CA ILE A 260 12.26 24.21 2.45
C ILE A 260 12.80 25.31 1.53
N ILE A 261 11.93 26.15 0.96
CA ILE A 261 12.31 27.23 0.05
C ILE A 261 13.18 28.27 0.75
N ALA A 262 12.90 28.59 2.02
CA ALA A 262 13.76 29.46 2.82
C ALA A 262 15.19 28.92 3.00
N ASN A 263 15.39 27.59 2.95
CA ASN A 263 16.67 26.93 3.15
C ASN A 263 17.44 26.62 1.86
N ILE A 264 16.86 26.87 0.68
CA ILE A 264 17.56 26.65 -0.60
C ILE A 264 18.74 27.62 -0.70
N SER A 265 19.96 27.09 -0.84
CA SER A 265 21.17 27.89 -0.98
C SER A 265 21.23 28.56 -2.35
N TYR A 266 21.43 29.89 -2.37
CA TYR A 266 21.67 30.67 -3.59
C TYR A 266 23.06 30.40 -4.22
N GLU A 267 23.90 29.59 -3.57
CA GLU A 267 25.29 29.35 -3.97
C GLU A 267 25.51 28.06 -4.74
N ILE A 268 24.47 27.28 -5.04
CA ILE A 268 24.60 26.01 -5.78
C ILE A 268 25.33 26.25 -7.11
N LYS A 269 26.49 25.62 -7.29
CA LYS A 269 27.32 25.70 -8.49
C LYS A 269 27.81 24.30 -8.84
N ILE A 270 28.08 24.06 -10.12
CA ILE A 270 28.70 22.80 -10.53
C ILE A 270 30.17 22.82 -10.08
N PRO A 271 30.66 21.77 -9.40
CA PRO A 271 32.04 21.74 -8.92
C PRO A 271 33.07 21.93 -10.02
N LYS A 272 34.10 22.74 -9.77
CA LYS A 272 35.17 23.00 -10.76
C LYS A 272 35.93 21.74 -11.14
N ALA A 273 36.16 20.84 -10.17
CA ALA A 273 36.88 19.58 -10.40
C ALA A 273 36.12 18.59 -11.31
N PHE A 274 34.87 18.87 -11.70
CA PHE A 274 34.20 18.09 -12.74
C PHE A 274 34.84 18.29 -14.12
N ILE A 275 35.73 19.27 -14.31
CA ILE A 275 36.51 19.44 -15.54
C ILE A 275 37.96 19.02 -15.25
N SER A 276 38.49 18.05 -16.01
CA SER A 276 39.88 17.60 -15.91
C SER A 276 40.43 17.29 -17.30
N SER A 277 41.52 17.96 -17.69
CA SER A 277 42.28 17.68 -18.93
C SER A 277 41.40 17.44 -20.17
N SER A 278 40.46 18.36 -20.42
CA SER A 278 39.51 18.34 -21.54
C SER A 278 38.32 17.36 -21.42
N ASN A 279 38.21 16.61 -20.31
CA ASN A 279 37.07 15.74 -20.02
C ASN A 279 36.15 16.36 -18.96
N ASP A 280 34.83 16.22 -19.14
CA ASP A 280 33.82 16.65 -18.18
C ASP A 280 33.16 15.43 -17.51
N PHE A 281 33.21 15.34 -16.18
CA PHE A 281 32.60 14.29 -15.39
C PHE A 281 31.08 14.16 -15.64
N LEU A 282 30.39 15.27 -15.95
CA LEU A 282 28.96 15.24 -16.24
C LEU A 282 28.61 14.40 -17.47
N THR A 283 29.51 14.32 -18.45
CA THR A 283 29.32 13.42 -19.61
C THR A 283 29.29 11.96 -19.20
N HIS A 284 30.06 11.55 -18.17
CA HIS A 284 30.03 10.20 -17.62
C HIS A 284 28.72 9.92 -16.87
N CYS A 285 28.07 10.97 -16.38
CA CYS A 285 26.74 10.90 -15.81
C CYS A 285 25.63 10.87 -16.88
N ASN A 286 25.93 10.99 -18.18
CA ASN A 286 24.96 11.29 -19.25
C ASN A 286 24.18 12.60 -19.00
N LEU A 287 24.87 13.62 -18.50
CA LEU A 287 24.31 14.94 -18.24
C LEU A 287 25.06 15.99 -19.07
N ASN A 288 24.33 16.99 -19.54
CA ASN A 288 24.91 18.16 -20.21
C ASN A 288 25.07 19.28 -19.18
N ARG A 289 26.26 19.89 -19.15
CA ARG A 289 26.61 20.98 -18.23
C ARG A 289 25.73 22.21 -18.42
N ASP A 290 25.55 22.66 -19.67
CA ASP A 290 24.80 23.88 -19.99
C ASP A 290 23.35 23.79 -19.51
N ASP A 291 22.73 22.61 -19.62
CA ASP A 291 21.38 22.36 -19.09
C ASP A 291 21.30 22.52 -17.57
N ILE A 292 22.32 22.04 -16.85
CA ILE A 292 22.37 22.13 -15.39
C ILE A 292 22.63 23.59 -15.00
N GLU A 293 23.52 24.29 -15.71
CA GLU A 293 23.81 25.69 -15.46
C GLU A 293 22.59 26.59 -15.74
N GLU A 294 21.87 26.38 -16.84
CA GLU A 294 20.63 27.12 -17.11
C GLU A 294 19.52 26.74 -16.12
N LEU A 295 19.40 25.47 -15.71
CA LEU A 295 18.44 25.07 -14.67
C LEU A 295 18.76 25.76 -13.33
N ILE A 296 20.03 25.80 -12.93
CA ILE A 296 20.48 26.52 -11.73
C ILE A 296 20.22 28.02 -11.88
N SER A 297 20.47 28.61 -13.06
CA SER A 297 20.21 30.02 -13.35
C SER A 297 18.72 30.36 -13.22
N ASN A 298 17.83 29.54 -13.80
CA ASN A 298 16.38 29.73 -13.71
C ASN A 298 15.89 29.62 -12.26
N ILE A 299 16.41 28.67 -11.49
CA ILE A 299 16.11 28.53 -10.06
C ILE A 299 16.58 29.76 -9.29
N LYS A 300 17.75 30.30 -9.62
CA LYS A 300 18.34 31.47 -8.94
C LYS A 300 17.80 32.81 -9.42
N SER A 301 17.03 32.84 -10.50
CA SER A 301 16.56 34.10 -11.06
C SER A 301 15.76 34.85 -10.01
N SER A 302 16.09 36.13 -9.82
CA SER A 302 15.53 36.94 -8.74
C SER A 302 14.01 37.07 -8.87
N SER A 303 13.48 37.08 -10.09
CA SER A 303 12.05 37.02 -10.36
C SER A 303 11.45 35.72 -9.85
N THR A 304 11.94 34.55 -10.29
CA THR A 304 11.29 33.27 -9.95
C THR A 304 11.26 32.98 -8.44
N ILE A 305 12.32 33.29 -7.69
CA ILE A 305 12.31 33.09 -6.23
C ILE A 305 11.36 34.07 -5.56
N THR A 306 11.33 35.32 -6.02
CA THR A 306 10.42 36.34 -5.48
C THR A 306 8.98 35.96 -5.76
N ASP A 307 8.67 35.53 -6.99
CA ASP A 307 7.34 35.09 -7.40
C ASP A 307 6.83 33.94 -6.52
N VAL A 308 7.67 32.96 -6.20
CA VAL A 308 7.27 31.80 -5.38
C VAL A 308 7.13 32.16 -3.91
N LYS A 309 7.99 33.05 -3.38
CA LYS A 309 7.85 33.55 -2.01
C LYS A 309 6.60 34.42 -1.86
N ASP A 310 6.32 35.23 -2.87
CA ASP A 310 5.12 36.05 -2.93
C ASP A 310 3.87 35.19 -3.06
N ALA A 311 3.91 34.16 -3.90
CA ALA A 311 2.84 33.16 -4.01
C ALA A 311 2.59 32.39 -2.71
N LEU A 312 3.64 32.00 -1.99
CA LEU A 312 3.49 31.39 -0.67
C LEU A 312 2.91 32.38 0.34
N SER A 313 3.36 33.64 0.30
CA SER A 313 2.87 34.69 1.19
C SER A 313 1.40 35.00 0.95
N THR A 314 0.94 35.04 -0.31
CA THR A 314 -0.47 35.23 -0.66
C THR A 314 -1.31 34.01 -0.25
N LEU A 315 -0.85 32.79 -0.52
CA LEU A 315 -1.59 31.56 -0.18
C LEU A 315 -1.62 31.26 1.33
N LEU A 316 -0.63 31.70 2.09
CA LEU A 316 -0.62 31.66 3.56
C LEU A 316 -1.38 32.85 4.19
N GLY A 317 -1.91 33.77 3.39
CA GLY A 317 -2.69 34.91 3.87
C GLY A 317 -1.86 36.06 4.45
N HIS A 318 -0.54 36.07 4.27
CA HIS A 318 0.32 37.19 4.65
C HIS A 318 0.17 38.40 3.72
N LYS A 319 -0.21 38.15 2.46
CA LYS A 319 -0.55 39.17 1.45
C LYS A 319 -1.95 38.88 0.90
N GLN A 320 -2.70 39.94 0.56
CA GLN A 320 -4.01 39.80 -0.07
C GLN A 320 -3.90 39.51 -1.57
N GLY A 321 -4.94 38.93 -2.16
CA GLY A 321 -5.08 38.84 -3.61
C GLY A 321 -4.55 37.55 -4.23
N ALA A 322 -4.65 36.42 -3.52
CA ALA A 322 -4.31 35.11 -4.07
C ALA A 322 -5.09 34.80 -5.35
N SER A 323 -4.42 34.15 -6.30
CA SER A 323 -4.88 33.88 -7.66
C SER A 323 -4.43 32.49 -8.16
N SER A 324 -4.93 32.05 -9.31
CA SER A 324 -4.46 30.81 -9.96
C SER A 324 -2.97 30.87 -10.34
N ALA A 325 -2.43 32.07 -10.58
CA ALA A 325 -1.03 32.27 -10.92
C ALA A 325 -0.09 31.89 -9.76
N ASP A 326 -0.47 32.15 -8.51
CA ASP A 326 0.32 31.77 -7.33
C ASP A 326 0.50 30.24 -7.24
N ILE A 327 -0.56 29.50 -7.56
CA ILE A 327 -0.56 28.03 -7.54
C ILE A 327 0.30 27.49 -8.68
N LYS A 328 0.23 28.12 -9.87
CA LYS A 328 1.09 27.78 -11.01
C LYS A 328 2.57 28.04 -10.68
N ALA A 329 2.89 29.20 -10.10
CA ALA A 329 4.26 29.56 -9.71
C ALA A 329 4.89 28.53 -8.77
N ILE A 330 4.17 28.07 -7.73
CA ILE A 330 4.66 27.03 -6.81
C ILE A 330 4.87 25.69 -7.53
N ARG A 331 3.93 25.29 -8.39
CA ARG A 331 4.02 24.02 -9.14
C ARG A 331 5.22 24.03 -10.10
N ASP A 332 5.40 25.12 -10.84
CA ASP A 332 6.49 25.28 -11.80
C ASP A 332 7.86 25.28 -11.08
N TYR A 333 7.99 26.03 -9.99
CA TYR A 333 9.24 26.04 -9.20
C TYR A 333 9.54 24.69 -8.55
N SER A 334 8.50 23.99 -8.07
CA SER A 334 8.65 22.63 -7.56
C SER A 334 9.19 21.66 -8.61
N GLU A 335 8.80 21.81 -9.88
CA GLU A 335 9.33 21.02 -10.98
C GLU A 335 10.84 21.27 -11.18
N LEU A 336 11.26 22.55 -11.18
CA LEU A 336 12.66 22.94 -11.34
C LEU A 336 13.56 22.32 -10.26
N ILE A 337 13.19 22.48 -8.99
CA ILE A 337 13.97 21.93 -7.85
C ILE A 337 13.97 20.40 -7.86
N ASN A 338 12.83 19.77 -8.14
CA ASN A 338 12.76 18.32 -8.20
C ASN A 338 13.60 17.74 -9.34
N ARG A 339 13.71 18.44 -10.47
CA ARG A 339 14.60 18.07 -11.57
C ARG A 339 16.06 18.19 -11.17
N LEU A 340 16.45 19.29 -10.52
CA LEU A 340 17.81 19.46 -10.00
C LEU A 340 18.17 18.39 -8.96
N CYS A 341 17.23 18.01 -8.09
CA CYS A 341 17.41 16.91 -7.15
C CYS A 341 17.60 15.55 -7.85
N ALA A 342 16.94 15.31 -8.98
CA ALA A 342 17.17 14.10 -9.77
C ALA A 342 18.59 14.07 -10.36
N TYR A 343 19.11 15.22 -10.83
CA TYR A 343 20.50 15.34 -11.24
C TYR A 343 21.47 15.14 -10.10
N LYS A 344 21.18 15.68 -8.91
CA LYS A 344 21.95 15.38 -7.69
C LYS A 344 22.08 13.88 -7.44
N GLU A 345 20.96 13.16 -7.43
CA GLU A 345 20.94 11.71 -7.19
C GLU A 345 21.78 10.96 -8.23
N GLN A 346 21.68 11.34 -9.50
CA GLN A 346 22.45 10.74 -10.60
C GLN A 346 23.96 11.01 -10.49
N ILE A 347 24.34 12.25 -10.18
CA ILE A 347 25.74 12.67 -9.97
C ILE A 347 26.32 11.90 -8.78
N PHE A 348 25.63 11.86 -7.64
CA PHE A 348 26.13 11.23 -6.42
C PHE A 348 26.31 9.72 -6.59
N ASN A 349 25.34 9.03 -7.23
CA ASN A 349 25.48 7.62 -7.56
C ASN A 349 26.68 7.35 -8.48
N THR A 350 26.96 8.24 -9.43
CA THR A 350 28.09 8.09 -10.36
C THR A 350 29.42 8.37 -9.66
N ILE A 351 29.47 9.35 -8.76
CA ILE A 351 30.63 9.63 -7.90
C ILE A 351 30.96 8.41 -7.03
N ASP A 352 29.94 7.81 -6.41
CA ASP A 352 30.12 6.62 -5.58
C ASP A 352 30.65 5.44 -6.40
N GLN A 353 30.12 5.22 -7.61
CA GLN A 353 30.62 4.20 -8.53
C GLN A 353 32.06 4.45 -8.98
N ALA A 354 32.41 5.70 -9.31
CA ALA A 354 33.77 6.07 -9.70
C ALA A 354 34.77 5.88 -8.55
N ALA A 355 34.37 6.16 -7.31
CA ALA A 355 35.20 5.96 -6.12
C ALA A 355 35.46 4.47 -5.83
N GLU A 356 34.56 3.57 -6.22
CA GLU A 356 34.76 2.12 -6.09
C GLU A 356 35.68 1.54 -7.17
N ASP A 357 35.78 2.18 -8.34
CA ASP A 357 36.65 1.76 -9.44
C ASP A 357 38.05 2.40 -9.33
N LYS A 358 39.03 1.60 -8.91
CA LYS A 358 40.43 2.02 -8.77
C LYS A 358 41.10 2.45 -10.08
N ASN A 359 40.55 2.06 -11.23
CA ASN A 359 41.09 2.40 -12.54
C ASN A 359 40.39 3.60 -13.17
N SER A 360 39.38 4.17 -12.51
CA SER A 360 38.65 5.33 -13.00
C SER A 360 39.51 6.59 -12.93
N LEU A 361 39.52 7.39 -14.00
CA LEU A 361 40.11 8.74 -14.03
C LEU A 361 39.48 9.67 -12.98
N TRP A 362 38.29 9.32 -12.47
CA TRP A 362 37.51 10.07 -11.50
C TRP A 362 37.52 9.45 -10.09
N HIS A 363 38.44 8.51 -9.81
CA HIS A 363 38.50 7.82 -8.51
C HIS A 363 38.54 8.78 -7.30
N ASP A 364 39.30 9.87 -7.42
CA ASP A 364 39.46 10.89 -6.38
C ASP A 364 38.38 11.99 -6.40
N ILE A 365 37.40 11.94 -7.31
CA ILE A 365 36.46 13.06 -7.55
C ILE A 365 35.70 13.43 -6.28
N ARG A 366 35.30 12.44 -5.48
CA ARG A 366 34.58 12.65 -4.22
C ARG A 366 35.39 13.47 -3.20
N ARG A 367 36.70 13.24 -3.14
CA ARG A 367 37.60 13.98 -2.25
C ARG A 367 37.80 15.41 -2.79
N GLN A 368 37.93 15.56 -4.09
CA GLN A 368 38.16 16.85 -4.75
C GLN A 368 36.94 17.78 -4.68
N THR A 369 35.72 17.24 -4.73
CA THR A 369 34.48 18.05 -4.77
C THR A 369 33.74 18.12 -3.45
N LYS A 370 34.33 17.60 -2.35
CA LYS A 370 33.65 17.45 -1.05
C LYS A 370 33.03 18.77 -0.56
N ASP A 371 33.77 19.87 -0.64
CA ASP A 371 33.32 21.16 -0.11
C ASP A 371 32.31 21.84 -1.06
N GLU A 372 32.53 21.77 -2.37
CA GLU A 372 31.61 22.32 -3.39
C GLU A 372 30.25 21.59 -3.40
N LEU A 373 30.22 20.29 -3.08
CA LEU A 373 28.99 19.48 -3.03
C LEU A 373 28.17 19.64 -1.74
N GLN A 374 28.68 20.29 -0.69
CA GLN A 374 27.91 20.51 0.54
C GLN A 374 26.60 21.28 0.29
N THR A 375 26.61 22.22 -0.67
CA THR A 375 25.40 22.96 -1.07
C THR A 375 24.39 22.07 -1.79
N TRP A 376 24.86 21.11 -2.58
CA TRP A 376 24.03 20.11 -3.24
C TRP A 376 23.41 19.15 -2.21
N GLU A 377 24.15 18.74 -1.18
CA GLU A 377 23.62 17.86 -0.12
C GLU A 377 22.36 18.45 0.54
N LYS A 378 22.30 19.77 0.70
CA LYS A 378 21.15 20.51 1.26
C LYS A 378 19.93 20.58 0.35
N LEU A 379 20.03 20.20 -0.93
CA LEU A 379 18.88 20.19 -1.84
C LEU A 379 17.88 19.11 -1.44
N GLU A 380 16.64 19.51 -1.19
CA GLU A 380 15.53 18.63 -0.87
C GLU A 380 14.45 18.68 -1.97
N LYS A 381 13.83 17.53 -2.24
CA LYS A 381 12.72 17.46 -3.18
C LYS A 381 11.52 18.25 -2.63
N LEU A 382 11.01 19.19 -3.42
CA LEU A 382 9.84 19.95 -3.05
C LEU A 382 8.59 19.08 -3.18
N PRO A 383 7.79 18.96 -2.11
CA PRO A 383 6.62 18.11 -2.15
C PRO A 383 5.47 18.79 -2.93
N LYS A 384 4.71 18.01 -3.69
CA LYS A 384 3.59 18.54 -4.52
C LYS A 384 2.49 19.15 -3.65
N LEU A 385 1.84 20.20 -4.14
CA LEU A 385 0.60 20.70 -3.54
C LEU A 385 -0.49 19.63 -3.55
N ASN A 386 -1.32 19.61 -2.51
CA ASN A 386 -2.38 18.63 -2.38
C ASN A 386 -3.59 19.04 -3.23
N ASP A 387 -3.97 18.21 -4.19
CA ASP A 387 -5.20 18.41 -4.95
C ASP A 387 -6.43 18.03 -4.10
N LEU A 388 -7.50 18.84 -4.21
CA LEU A 388 -8.81 18.44 -3.72
C LEU A 388 -9.49 17.64 -4.83
N SER A 389 -9.62 16.34 -4.62
CA SER A 389 -10.29 15.45 -5.57
C SER A 389 -11.49 14.80 -4.91
N GLY A 390 -12.59 14.68 -5.65
CA GLY A 390 -13.72 13.89 -5.23
C GLY A 390 -14.74 13.69 -6.36
N GLY A 391 -15.80 12.96 -6.07
CA GLY A 391 -16.69 12.41 -7.10
C GLY A 391 -16.21 11.09 -7.70
N VAL A 392 -17.04 10.48 -8.54
CA VAL A 392 -16.74 9.31 -9.35
C VAL A 392 -16.29 9.76 -10.73
N PRO A 393 -15.13 9.30 -11.22
CA PRO A 393 -14.66 9.65 -12.56
C PRO A 393 -15.69 9.21 -13.61
N GLN A 394 -15.91 10.07 -14.62
CA GLN A 394 -16.71 9.71 -15.78
C GLN A 394 -15.90 8.78 -16.68
N ALA A 395 -15.87 7.50 -16.32
CA ALA A 395 -14.96 6.51 -16.90
C ALA A 395 -15.04 6.45 -18.42
N GLU A 396 -16.24 6.57 -19.01
CA GLU A 396 -16.43 6.56 -20.45
C GLU A 396 -15.79 7.77 -21.12
N ASN A 397 -16.02 8.97 -20.60
CA ASN A 397 -15.43 10.21 -21.10
C ASN A 397 -13.90 10.20 -20.94
N GLU A 398 -13.39 9.76 -19.79
CA GLU A 398 -11.94 9.61 -19.57
C GLU A 398 -11.30 8.61 -20.54
N LEU A 399 -11.95 7.47 -20.76
CA LEU A 399 -11.43 6.44 -21.66
C LEU A 399 -11.48 6.90 -23.12
N ASN A 400 -12.56 7.56 -23.54
CA ASN A 400 -12.67 8.17 -24.87
C ASN A 400 -11.64 9.29 -25.07
N ALA A 401 -11.43 10.15 -24.07
CA ALA A 401 -10.38 11.16 -24.12
C ALA A 401 -8.98 10.54 -24.22
N LYS A 402 -8.71 9.45 -23.49
CA LYS A 402 -7.43 8.72 -23.58
C LYS A 402 -7.24 8.01 -24.90
N LEU A 403 -8.32 7.55 -25.53
CA LEU A 403 -8.31 6.97 -26.86
C LEU A 403 -8.02 8.02 -27.93
N MET A 404 -8.70 9.17 -27.89
CA MET A 404 -8.40 10.30 -28.77
C MET A 404 -6.96 10.78 -28.59
N GLN A 405 -6.49 10.88 -27.35
CA GLN A 405 -5.11 11.21 -27.03
C GLN A 405 -4.12 10.19 -27.62
N LEU A 406 -4.42 8.88 -27.56
CA LEU A 406 -3.58 7.85 -28.18
C LEU A 406 -3.45 8.05 -29.69
N LYS A 407 -4.58 8.28 -30.39
CA LYS A 407 -4.60 8.51 -31.84
C LYS A 407 -3.77 9.74 -32.21
N LEU A 408 -4.08 10.87 -31.57
CA LEU A 408 -3.42 12.15 -31.78
C LEU A 408 -1.90 12.05 -31.54
N VAL A 409 -1.48 11.43 -30.44
CA VAL A 409 -0.05 11.31 -30.12
C VAL A 409 0.68 10.37 -31.09
N THR A 410 0.02 9.30 -31.55
CA THR A 410 0.61 8.36 -32.52
C THR A 410 0.75 9.00 -33.89
N GLU A 411 -0.26 9.74 -34.35
CA GLU A 411 -0.20 10.52 -35.59
C GLU A 411 0.87 11.61 -35.52
N ALA A 412 0.90 12.36 -34.42
CA ALA A 412 1.93 13.36 -34.16
C ALA A 412 3.34 12.76 -34.15
N GLN A 413 3.53 11.57 -33.59
CA GLN A 413 4.82 10.85 -33.60
C GLN A 413 5.25 10.52 -35.03
N ASN A 414 4.34 9.98 -35.84
CA ASN A 414 4.62 9.58 -37.22
C ASN A 414 4.96 10.79 -38.07
N ASN A 415 4.17 11.87 -37.97
CA ASN A 415 4.40 13.11 -38.70
C ASN A 415 5.70 13.79 -38.26
N HIS A 416 6.01 13.78 -36.96
CA HIS A 416 7.26 14.34 -36.45
C HIS A 416 8.47 13.55 -36.92
N PHE A 417 8.38 12.21 -36.90
CA PHE A 417 9.43 11.35 -37.46
C PHE A 417 9.63 11.59 -38.96
N ALA A 418 8.56 11.68 -39.76
CA ALA A 418 8.65 11.99 -41.18
C ALA A 418 9.32 13.35 -41.44
N LYS A 419 8.96 14.37 -40.66
CA LYS A 419 9.60 15.70 -40.70
C LYS A 419 11.09 15.66 -40.37
N ILE A 420 11.48 14.92 -39.34
CA ILE A 420 12.90 14.71 -38.99
C ILE A 420 13.63 14.01 -40.15
N MET A 421 13.06 12.93 -40.69
CA MET A 421 13.68 12.19 -41.79
C MET A 421 13.80 13.02 -43.08
N GLN A 422 12.80 13.84 -43.41
CA GLN A 422 12.88 14.77 -44.55
C GLN A 422 14.03 15.79 -44.40
N TRP A 423 14.23 16.30 -43.18
CA TRP A 423 15.35 17.16 -42.86
C TRP A 423 16.68 16.41 -42.96
N VAL A 424 16.77 15.18 -42.43
CA VAL A 424 17.96 14.33 -42.50
C VAL A 424 18.37 14.07 -43.95
N HIS A 425 17.45 13.64 -44.82
CA HIS A 425 17.75 13.37 -46.24
C HIS A 425 18.23 14.63 -46.98
N SER A 426 17.79 15.82 -46.57
CA SER A 426 18.20 17.09 -47.19
C SER A 426 19.56 17.60 -46.68
N ASN A 427 20.00 17.24 -45.47
CA ASN A 427 21.13 17.89 -44.78
C ASN A 427 22.28 16.95 -44.37
N ILE A 428 22.05 15.63 -44.35
CA ILE A 428 23.03 14.61 -43.98
C ILE A 428 23.26 13.71 -45.20
N LYS A 429 24.38 13.91 -45.90
CA LYS A 429 24.84 13.01 -46.96
C LYS A 429 25.20 11.66 -46.36
N ASP A 430 24.87 10.57 -47.05
CA ASP A 430 25.22 9.19 -46.69
C ASP A 430 24.75 8.76 -45.29
N PHE A 431 23.56 9.20 -44.88
CA PHE A 431 22.95 8.82 -43.61
C PHE A 431 22.69 7.30 -43.52
N SER A 432 23.42 6.62 -42.63
CA SER A 432 23.21 5.21 -42.29
C SER A 432 23.15 5.02 -40.76
N PRO A 433 21.96 4.76 -40.17
CA PRO A 433 21.84 4.50 -38.74
C PRO A 433 22.55 3.21 -38.31
N PHE A 434 22.71 2.26 -39.24
CA PHE A 434 23.46 1.03 -38.99
C PHE A 434 24.95 1.32 -38.80
N ASN A 435 25.56 2.14 -39.67
CA ASN A 435 26.98 2.49 -39.56
C ASN A 435 27.30 3.24 -38.26
N HIS A 436 26.38 4.08 -37.78
CA HIS A 436 26.53 4.71 -36.47
C HIS A 436 26.62 3.68 -35.33
N ILE A 437 25.78 2.65 -35.35
CA ILE A 437 25.83 1.58 -34.33
C ILE A 437 27.10 0.74 -34.45
N VAL A 438 27.58 0.50 -35.68
CA VAL A 438 28.88 -0.16 -35.90
C VAL A 438 29.99 0.64 -35.22
N GLN A 439 30.01 1.97 -35.37
CA GLN A 439 30.97 2.84 -34.68
C GLN A 439 30.83 2.72 -33.16
N THR A 440 29.60 2.79 -32.62
CA THR A 440 29.37 2.64 -31.17
C THR A 440 29.80 1.27 -30.63
N GLU A 441 29.63 0.17 -31.38
CA GLU A 441 30.11 -1.15 -30.96
C GLU A 441 31.62 -1.29 -31.14
N GLN A 442 32.22 -0.60 -32.11
CA GLN A 442 33.68 -0.52 -32.26
C GLN A 442 34.31 0.13 -31.04
N GLU A 443 33.79 1.27 -30.59
CA GLU A 443 34.24 1.93 -29.35
C GLU A 443 34.17 0.99 -28.13
N LYS A 444 33.15 0.14 -28.05
CA LYS A 444 33.01 -0.84 -26.95
C LYS A 444 34.04 -1.97 -27.06
N LEU A 445 34.38 -2.40 -28.27
CA LEU A 445 35.40 -3.41 -28.52
C LEU A 445 36.81 -2.89 -28.27
N ASP A 446 37.07 -1.63 -28.64
CA ASP A 446 38.36 -0.97 -28.39
C ASP A 446 38.63 -0.89 -26.88
N ASN A 447 37.59 -0.59 -26.08
CA ASN A 447 37.66 -0.59 -24.62
C ASN A 447 37.73 -2.00 -24.00
N ARG A 448 37.10 -3.00 -24.62
CA ARG A 448 37.06 -4.37 -24.10
C ARG A 448 37.06 -5.39 -25.24
N PRO A 449 38.26 -5.80 -25.70
CA PRO A 449 38.40 -6.72 -26.82
C PRO A 449 37.73 -8.07 -26.53
N LYS A 450 37.05 -8.62 -27.53
CA LYS A 450 36.55 -10.01 -27.53
C LYS A 450 37.12 -10.73 -28.74
N GLU A 451 37.74 -11.88 -28.50
CA GLU A 451 38.25 -12.73 -29.57
C GLU A 451 37.13 -13.13 -30.55
N ASN A 452 37.41 -13.07 -31.85
CA ASN A 452 36.56 -13.56 -32.93
C ASN A 452 35.18 -12.89 -33.08
N THR A 453 35.05 -11.59 -32.77
CA THR A 453 33.81 -10.83 -33.05
C THR A 453 34.13 -9.43 -33.57
N THR A 454 33.53 -9.02 -34.69
CA THR A 454 33.69 -7.66 -35.25
C THR A 454 32.60 -6.71 -34.72
N ALA A 455 32.84 -5.39 -34.84
CA ALA A 455 31.82 -4.39 -34.49
C ALA A 455 30.56 -4.52 -35.36
N CYS A 456 30.73 -4.86 -36.65
CA CYS A 456 29.62 -5.14 -37.56
C CYS A 456 28.78 -6.33 -37.06
N ASP A 457 29.42 -7.43 -36.65
CA ASP A 457 28.73 -8.59 -36.09
C ASP A 457 27.89 -8.22 -34.86
N LEU A 458 28.45 -7.41 -33.96
CA LEU A 458 27.76 -6.94 -32.76
C LEU A 458 26.58 -6.04 -33.09
N ALA A 459 26.72 -5.14 -34.06
CA ALA A 459 25.65 -4.26 -34.51
C ALA A 459 24.45 -5.06 -35.09
N VAL A 460 24.73 -6.02 -35.98
CA VAL A 460 23.69 -6.92 -36.54
C VAL A 460 23.00 -7.69 -35.41
N ARG A 461 23.78 -8.28 -34.51
CA ARG A 461 23.23 -9.03 -33.36
C ARG A 461 22.38 -8.14 -32.46
N MET A 462 22.81 -6.90 -32.18
CA MET A 462 22.08 -5.96 -31.33
C MET A 462 20.72 -5.62 -31.95
N PHE A 463 20.71 -5.31 -33.24
CA PHE A 463 19.48 -5.01 -34.00
C PHE A 463 18.51 -6.20 -33.96
N LEU A 464 18.96 -7.39 -34.39
CA LEU A 464 18.16 -8.62 -34.39
C LEU A 464 17.71 -9.00 -32.98
N HIS A 465 18.52 -8.76 -31.95
CA HIS A 465 18.12 -9.03 -30.59
C HIS A 465 16.96 -8.14 -30.13
N LYS A 466 16.95 -6.85 -30.49
CA LYS A 466 15.85 -5.93 -30.16
C LYS A 466 14.55 -6.32 -30.88
N VAL A 467 14.60 -6.59 -32.20
CA VAL A 467 13.44 -7.07 -32.96
C VAL A 467 12.94 -8.41 -32.42
N GLY A 468 13.84 -9.38 -32.26
CA GLY A 468 13.51 -10.72 -31.77
C GLY A 468 12.99 -10.72 -30.33
N ARG A 469 13.39 -9.76 -29.49
CA ARG A 469 12.85 -9.60 -28.14
C ARG A 469 11.37 -9.19 -28.18
N ILE A 470 10.99 -8.28 -29.08
CA ILE A 470 9.58 -7.89 -29.27
C ILE A 470 8.80 -9.11 -29.79
N ALA A 471 9.31 -9.79 -30.81
CA ALA A 471 8.66 -10.94 -31.43
C ALA A 471 8.49 -12.17 -30.49
N ARG A 472 9.28 -12.29 -29.41
CA ARG A 472 9.15 -13.39 -28.42
C ARG A 472 8.33 -13.03 -27.18
N GLU A 473 7.93 -11.77 -27.00
CA GLU A 473 7.23 -11.31 -25.80
C GLU A 473 5.81 -11.90 -25.70
N ASP A 474 5.07 -11.89 -26.82
CA ASP A 474 3.69 -12.36 -26.93
C ASP A 474 3.52 -13.38 -28.09
N ASN A 475 2.33 -13.99 -28.20
CA ASN A 475 2.01 -15.04 -29.18
C ASN A 475 0.97 -14.59 -30.24
N ASN A 476 0.82 -13.28 -30.45
CA ASN A 476 -0.10 -12.69 -31.44
C ASN A 476 0.39 -12.92 -32.89
N ASN A 477 -0.45 -12.58 -33.87
CA ASN A 477 -0.16 -12.82 -35.29
C ASN A 477 1.07 -12.04 -35.79
N LEU A 478 1.19 -10.75 -35.47
CA LEU A 478 2.40 -9.96 -35.74
C LEU A 478 3.68 -10.60 -35.18
N CYS A 479 3.68 -11.08 -33.94
CA CYS A 479 4.84 -11.76 -33.34
C CYS A 479 5.18 -13.06 -34.07
N LYS A 480 4.18 -13.83 -34.51
CA LYS A 480 4.39 -15.03 -35.35
C LYS A 480 4.92 -14.68 -36.73
N GLU A 481 4.41 -13.61 -37.34
CA GLU A 481 4.89 -13.09 -38.63
C GLU A 481 6.35 -12.64 -38.53
N LEU A 482 6.73 -11.95 -37.45
CA LEU A 482 8.14 -11.61 -37.19
C LEU A 482 8.99 -12.85 -36.93
N GLN A 483 8.50 -13.85 -36.19
CA GLN A 483 9.19 -15.12 -36.01
C GLN A 483 9.41 -15.82 -37.37
N GLN A 484 8.42 -15.79 -38.25
CA GLN A 484 8.51 -16.32 -39.60
C GLN A 484 9.54 -15.54 -40.44
N TRP A 485 9.57 -14.21 -40.34
CA TRP A 485 10.58 -13.37 -40.98
C TRP A 485 12.01 -13.77 -40.55
N PHE A 486 12.24 -14.14 -39.28
CA PHE A 486 13.54 -14.67 -38.83
C PHE A 486 13.90 -16.02 -39.48
N LEU A 487 12.90 -16.86 -39.78
CA LEU A 487 13.10 -18.13 -40.48
C LEU A 487 13.36 -17.93 -41.97
N ASP A 488 12.55 -17.10 -42.63
CA ASP A 488 12.63 -16.84 -44.07
C ASP A 488 13.97 -16.21 -44.44
N ASN A 489 14.50 -15.35 -43.57
CA ASN A 489 15.82 -14.72 -43.74
C ASN A 489 16.98 -15.55 -43.16
N LYS A 490 16.73 -16.80 -42.75
CA LYS A 490 17.74 -17.76 -42.25
C LYS A 490 18.68 -17.15 -41.19
N VAL A 491 18.11 -16.38 -40.25
CA VAL A 491 18.90 -15.63 -39.25
C VAL A 491 19.71 -16.56 -38.34
N PHE A 492 19.08 -17.63 -37.85
CA PHE A 492 19.75 -18.63 -37.02
C PHE A 492 20.47 -19.65 -37.89
N ASP A 493 21.67 -20.04 -37.47
CA ASP A 493 22.48 -21.08 -38.12
C ASP A 493 21.80 -22.46 -38.07
N ASN A 494 21.00 -22.72 -37.02
CA ASN A 494 20.24 -23.95 -36.88
C ASN A 494 18.85 -23.69 -36.29
N LYS A 495 17.89 -24.57 -36.64
CA LYS A 495 16.50 -24.50 -36.17
C LYS A 495 16.37 -24.72 -34.66
N THR A 496 17.31 -25.43 -34.03
CA THR A 496 17.30 -25.70 -32.59
C THR A 496 17.46 -24.42 -31.77
N ASP A 497 18.33 -23.51 -32.19
CA ASP A 497 18.57 -22.23 -31.51
C ASP A 497 17.42 -21.24 -31.73
N PHE A 498 16.82 -21.24 -32.93
CA PHE A 498 15.55 -20.54 -33.18
C PHE A 498 14.46 -20.98 -32.17
N ASN A 499 14.25 -22.30 -32.04
CA ASN A 499 13.26 -22.86 -31.12
C ASN A 499 13.58 -22.51 -29.66
N LYS A 500 14.84 -22.57 -29.25
CA LYS A 500 15.25 -22.17 -27.90
C LYS A 500 14.99 -20.68 -27.64
N TYR A 501 15.25 -19.81 -28.61
CA TYR A 501 15.10 -18.38 -28.45
C TYR A 501 13.63 -17.92 -28.44
N PHE A 502 12.83 -18.37 -29.41
CA PHE A 502 11.44 -17.92 -29.56
C PHE A 502 10.43 -18.78 -28.78
N HIS A 503 10.51 -20.11 -28.88
CA HIS A 503 9.52 -20.99 -28.25
C HIS A 503 9.83 -21.27 -26.78
N ASN A 504 11.10 -21.51 -26.43
CA ASN A 504 11.50 -21.76 -25.03
C ASN A 504 11.84 -20.48 -24.27
N LYS A 505 11.98 -19.33 -24.96
CA LYS A 505 12.32 -18.02 -24.40
C LYS A 505 13.63 -18.02 -23.59
N LEU A 506 14.63 -18.77 -24.05
CA LEU A 506 15.93 -18.92 -23.40
C LEU A 506 17.02 -18.17 -24.17
N GLY A 507 18.03 -17.65 -23.46
CA GLY A 507 19.26 -17.09 -24.05
C GLY A 507 19.08 -15.73 -24.76
N SER A 508 20.15 -15.32 -25.46
CA SER A 508 20.26 -14.04 -26.17
C SER A 508 20.98 -14.19 -27.53
N ILE A 509 20.67 -13.28 -28.46
CA ILE A 509 21.37 -13.16 -29.76
C ILE A 509 22.59 -12.25 -29.60
N TYR A 510 22.42 -11.16 -28.86
CA TYR A 510 23.46 -10.16 -28.55
C TYR A 510 23.97 -10.33 -27.12
N ILE A 511 25.28 -10.19 -26.94
CA ILE A 511 25.94 -10.11 -25.65
C ILE A 511 26.97 -8.98 -25.72
N SER A 512 26.73 -7.93 -24.93
CA SER A 512 27.62 -6.76 -24.86
C SER A 512 29.06 -7.16 -24.51
N PRO A 513 30.08 -6.47 -25.07
CA PRO A 513 31.47 -6.60 -24.65
C PRO A 513 31.67 -6.50 -23.12
N TYR A 514 30.88 -5.68 -22.44
CA TYR A 514 30.95 -5.47 -21.00
C TYR A 514 30.30 -6.58 -20.14
N SER A 515 29.58 -7.53 -20.75
CA SER A 515 28.88 -8.58 -20.01
C SER A 515 29.84 -9.61 -19.41
N THR A 516 29.62 -9.99 -18.14
CA THR A 516 30.34 -11.07 -17.44
C THR A 516 29.67 -12.46 -17.61
N GLN A 517 28.63 -12.56 -18.44
CA GLN A 517 27.93 -13.82 -18.66
C GLN A 517 28.83 -14.85 -19.37
N LYS A 518 28.89 -16.06 -18.80
CA LYS A 518 29.71 -17.18 -19.34
C LYS A 518 29.15 -17.83 -20.60
N ASN A 519 27.85 -17.67 -20.89
CA ASN A 519 27.21 -18.30 -22.04
C ASN A 519 27.38 -17.40 -23.28
N ALA A 520 27.84 -17.96 -24.40
CA ALA A 520 27.87 -17.27 -25.67
C ALA A 520 26.45 -17.01 -26.22
N GLY A 521 26.31 -15.98 -27.05
CA GLY A 521 25.07 -15.71 -27.78
C GLY A 521 24.79 -16.82 -28.79
N TYR A 522 23.54 -16.99 -29.20
CA TYR A 522 23.21 -18.00 -30.22
C TYR A 522 23.96 -17.77 -31.53
N LYS A 523 24.23 -18.86 -32.26
CA LYS A 523 24.91 -18.81 -33.56
C LYS A 523 23.97 -18.22 -34.61
N ILE A 524 24.47 -17.19 -35.29
CA ILE A 524 23.79 -16.48 -36.38
C ILE A 524 24.49 -16.87 -37.68
N ASN A 525 23.73 -17.02 -38.75
CA ASN A 525 24.25 -17.38 -40.06
C ASN A 525 25.28 -16.33 -40.53
N LYS A 526 26.44 -16.80 -41.02
CA LYS A 526 27.54 -15.93 -41.48
C LYS A 526 27.12 -15.01 -42.64
N GLU A 527 26.25 -15.46 -43.53
CA GLU A 527 25.73 -14.62 -44.63
C GLU A 527 24.95 -13.42 -44.10
N VAL A 528 24.20 -13.60 -43.01
CA VAL A 528 23.43 -12.51 -42.37
C VAL A 528 24.35 -11.52 -41.65
N LEU A 529 25.46 -12.02 -41.07
CA LEU A 529 26.47 -11.17 -40.43
C LEU A 529 27.27 -10.34 -41.46
N ASN A 530 27.58 -10.93 -42.62
CA ASN A 530 28.36 -10.27 -43.68
C ASN A 530 27.59 -9.16 -44.40
N PHE A 531 26.25 -9.14 -44.33
CA PHE A 531 25.39 -8.17 -45.03
C PHE A 531 24.47 -7.42 -44.05
N GLY A 532 25.06 -6.77 -43.05
CA GLY A 532 24.34 -6.08 -41.97
C GLY A 532 23.38 -4.98 -42.42
N GLU A 533 23.76 -4.10 -43.34
CA GLU A 533 22.82 -3.06 -43.83
C GLU A 533 21.64 -3.67 -44.60
N LYS A 534 21.87 -4.76 -45.35
CA LYS A 534 20.83 -5.47 -46.09
C LYS A 534 19.75 -6.02 -45.15
N ILE A 535 20.11 -6.54 -43.97
CA ILE A 535 19.11 -7.07 -43.02
C ILE A 535 18.23 -5.97 -42.45
N VAL A 536 18.78 -4.76 -42.27
CA VAL A 536 18.02 -3.58 -41.81
C VAL A 536 17.05 -3.11 -42.88
N LEU A 537 17.47 -3.09 -44.15
CA LEU A 537 16.58 -2.79 -45.28
C LEU A 537 15.44 -3.81 -45.40
N LEU A 538 15.76 -5.11 -45.38
CA LEU A 538 14.75 -6.19 -45.43
C LEU A 538 13.75 -6.13 -44.28
N PHE A 539 14.20 -5.72 -43.08
CA PHE A 539 13.31 -5.49 -41.96
C PHE A 539 12.46 -4.23 -42.14
N THR A 540 13.04 -3.17 -42.73
CA THR A 540 12.35 -1.90 -42.98
C THR A 540 11.21 -2.10 -43.97
N ASP A 541 11.44 -2.81 -45.07
CA ASP A 541 10.41 -3.20 -46.05
C ASP A 541 9.31 -4.01 -45.37
N LYS A 542 9.69 -4.97 -44.51
CA LYS A 542 8.71 -5.77 -43.77
C LYS A 542 7.88 -4.92 -42.81
N LEU A 543 8.50 -3.97 -42.11
CA LEU A 543 7.80 -3.08 -41.20
C LEU A 543 6.86 -2.11 -41.94
N GLN A 544 7.25 -1.63 -43.12
CA GLN A 544 6.37 -0.82 -43.98
C GLN A 544 5.17 -1.62 -44.48
N GLU A 545 5.37 -2.88 -44.89
CA GLU A 545 4.27 -3.79 -45.26
C GLU A 545 3.29 -3.98 -44.09
N ILE A 546 3.83 -4.21 -42.89
CA ILE A 546 3.07 -4.33 -41.64
C ILE A 546 2.31 -3.04 -41.36
N ASN A 547 2.97 -1.87 -41.38
CA ASN A 547 2.35 -0.58 -41.10
C ASN A 547 1.25 -0.24 -42.11
N LYS A 548 1.50 -0.43 -43.42
CA LYS A 548 0.48 -0.21 -44.47
C LYS A 548 -0.74 -1.11 -44.29
N ARG A 549 -0.56 -2.33 -43.77
CA ARG A 549 -1.66 -3.22 -43.43
C ARG A 549 -2.50 -2.65 -42.27
N TYR A 550 -1.89 -1.93 -41.33
CA TYR A 550 -2.56 -1.31 -40.18
C TYR A 550 -3.00 0.15 -40.43
N GLU A 551 -2.51 0.80 -41.47
CA GLU A 551 -3.03 2.08 -41.96
C GLU A 551 -4.44 1.87 -42.54
N GLY A 552 -5.46 2.18 -41.73
CA GLY A 552 -6.87 2.11 -42.12
C GLY A 552 -7.58 0.79 -41.83
N ASN A 553 -6.89 -0.24 -41.31
CA ASN A 553 -7.53 -1.47 -40.84
C ASN A 553 -7.56 -1.55 -39.31
N SER A 554 -8.67 -2.11 -38.81
CA SER A 554 -8.90 -2.35 -37.39
C SER A 554 -7.92 -3.42 -36.87
N ILE A 555 -7.20 -3.13 -35.78
CA ILE A 555 -6.23 -4.08 -35.21
C ILE A 555 -6.99 -5.16 -34.44
N ALA A 556 -7.05 -6.37 -35.00
CA ALA A 556 -7.88 -7.47 -34.50
C ALA A 556 -7.61 -7.87 -33.03
N GLU A 557 -6.37 -7.73 -32.54
CA GLU A 557 -6.01 -8.08 -31.16
C GLU A 557 -5.23 -6.99 -30.41
N LYS A 558 -5.66 -6.71 -29.18
CA LYS A 558 -5.01 -5.79 -28.23
C LYS A 558 -3.50 -6.00 -28.11
N SER A 559 -3.05 -7.26 -27.98
CA SER A 559 -1.62 -7.60 -27.85
C SER A 559 -0.81 -7.28 -29.10
N GLU A 560 -1.46 -7.26 -30.26
CA GLU A 560 -0.84 -6.99 -31.55
C GLU A 560 -0.51 -5.50 -31.70
N LEU A 561 -1.46 -4.61 -31.36
CA LEU A 561 -1.22 -3.16 -31.31
C LEU A 561 -0.04 -2.80 -30.38
N ASN A 562 0.06 -3.42 -29.20
CA ASN A 562 1.21 -3.20 -28.30
C ASN A 562 2.54 -3.57 -28.96
N SER A 563 2.55 -4.69 -29.66
CA SER A 563 3.73 -5.23 -30.31
C SER A 563 4.15 -4.32 -31.46
N LEU A 564 3.18 -3.83 -32.23
CA LEU A 564 3.38 -2.85 -33.30
C LEU A 564 3.93 -1.52 -32.77
N LEU A 565 3.33 -0.92 -31.73
CA LEU A 565 3.79 0.34 -31.14
C LEU A 565 5.23 0.23 -30.61
N LYS A 566 5.58 -0.90 -29.97
CA LYS A 566 6.97 -1.17 -29.54
C LYS A 566 7.93 -1.28 -30.71
N LEU A 567 7.48 -1.92 -31.80
CA LEU A 567 8.27 -2.12 -33.01
C LEU A 567 8.54 -0.81 -33.73
N ASN A 568 7.49 0.01 -33.94
CA ASN A 568 7.60 1.35 -34.53
C ASN A 568 8.46 2.27 -33.67
N TYR A 569 8.27 2.28 -32.35
CA TYR A 569 9.15 3.06 -31.48
C TYR A 569 10.62 2.60 -31.54
N PHE A 570 10.88 1.29 -31.59
CA PHE A 570 12.24 0.79 -31.77
C PHE A 570 12.82 1.28 -33.10
N TYR A 571 12.05 1.15 -34.19
CA TYR A 571 12.43 1.62 -35.52
C TYR A 571 12.73 3.12 -35.53
N TYR A 572 11.84 3.97 -35.02
CA TYR A 572 12.07 5.42 -34.99
C TYR A 572 13.32 5.80 -34.20
N ASN A 573 13.55 5.20 -33.03
CA ASN A 573 14.77 5.49 -32.25
C ASN A 573 16.03 4.94 -32.91
N PHE A 574 15.95 3.82 -33.63
CA PHE A 574 17.09 3.30 -34.38
C PHE A 574 17.52 4.31 -35.44
N PHE A 575 16.59 4.88 -36.20
CA PHE A 575 16.89 5.93 -37.19
C PHE A 575 17.35 7.23 -36.53
N ILE A 576 16.63 7.73 -35.53
CA ILE A 576 17.02 8.97 -34.82
C ILE A 576 18.42 8.85 -34.21
N SER A 577 18.80 7.67 -33.69
CA SER A 577 20.14 7.46 -33.14
C SER A 577 21.27 7.60 -34.16
N GLY A 578 20.97 7.43 -35.46
CA GLY A 578 21.95 7.63 -36.53
C GLY A 578 22.27 9.09 -36.84
N ILE A 579 21.51 10.04 -36.27
CA ILE A 579 21.71 11.47 -36.51
C ILE A 579 22.92 11.91 -35.70
N ASN A 580 23.95 12.42 -36.37
CA ASN A 580 25.20 12.85 -35.73
C ASN A 580 25.43 14.37 -35.81
N LYS A 581 24.45 15.14 -36.29
CA LYS A 581 24.49 16.60 -36.38
C LYS A 581 23.42 17.24 -35.51
N ALA A 582 23.70 18.43 -35.01
CA ALA A 582 22.70 19.26 -34.35
C ALA A 582 21.53 19.55 -35.31
N VAL A 583 20.32 19.59 -34.76
CA VAL A 583 19.08 19.70 -35.51
C VAL A 583 18.34 20.99 -35.13
N PRO A 584 17.85 21.81 -36.08
CA PRO A 584 17.13 23.04 -35.76
C PRO A 584 15.92 22.80 -34.87
N VAL A 585 15.67 23.69 -33.90
CA VAL A 585 14.51 23.58 -32.98
C VAL A 585 13.17 23.53 -33.73
N SER A 586 13.06 24.21 -34.88
CA SER A 586 11.88 24.15 -35.74
C SER A 586 11.55 22.74 -36.24
N ILE A 587 12.55 21.84 -36.31
CA ILE A 587 12.40 20.43 -36.64
C ILE A 587 12.23 19.57 -35.37
N VAL A 588 12.92 19.91 -34.28
CA VAL A 588 12.92 19.13 -33.02
C VAL A 588 11.66 19.32 -32.17
N LYS A 589 11.00 20.49 -32.22
CA LYS A 589 9.79 20.77 -31.43
C LYS A 589 8.72 19.68 -31.70
N PRO A 590 8.24 18.95 -30.67
CA PRO A 590 7.20 17.95 -30.86
C PRO A 590 5.95 18.54 -31.48
N LEU A 591 5.35 17.82 -32.43
CA LEU A 591 4.09 18.19 -33.10
C LEU A 591 2.87 17.84 -32.25
N LEU A 592 2.87 18.28 -30.99
CA LEU A 592 1.76 18.10 -30.04
C LEU A 592 1.02 19.43 -29.83
N PRO A 593 -0.29 19.39 -29.47
CA PRO A 593 -1.02 20.57 -28.99
C PRO A 593 -0.28 21.28 -27.86
N ASP A 594 -0.33 22.61 -27.83
CA ASP A 594 0.47 23.43 -26.90
C ASP A 594 0.19 23.10 -25.42
N ASP A 595 -1.08 22.84 -25.07
CA ASP A 595 -1.51 22.43 -23.73
C ASP A 595 -0.88 21.09 -23.31
N MET A 596 -0.91 20.09 -24.20
CA MET A 596 -0.29 18.79 -23.98
C MET A 596 1.24 18.90 -23.92
N LEU A 597 1.81 19.75 -24.75
CA LEU A 597 3.24 19.97 -24.83
C LEU A 597 3.76 20.62 -23.53
N GLU A 598 3.10 21.65 -23.04
CA GLU A 598 3.48 22.36 -21.80
C GLU A 598 3.50 21.43 -20.58
N GLN A 599 2.55 20.49 -20.52
CA GLN A 599 2.44 19.48 -19.45
C GLN A 599 3.43 18.31 -19.59
N SER A 600 3.91 18.04 -20.81
CA SER A 600 4.74 16.86 -21.10
C SER A 600 6.23 17.16 -21.15
N LEU A 601 6.61 18.42 -21.43
CA LEU A 601 7.98 18.87 -21.45
C LEU A 601 8.51 19.06 -20.03
N SER A 602 9.59 18.33 -19.70
CA SER A 602 10.37 18.63 -18.51
C SER A 602 11.02 20.01 -18.62
N ALA A 603 11.34 20.63 -17.48
CA ALA A 603 12.13 21.85 -17.41
C ALA A 603 13.38 21.85 -18.32
N THR A 604 14.12 20.74 -18.37
CA THR A 604 15.30 20.58 -19.24
C THR A 604 14.95 20.63 -20.73
N HIS A 605 13.83 20.02 -21.14
CA HIS A 605 13.40 20.10 -22.53
C HIS A 605 12.96 21.53 -22.89
N LYS A 606 12.30 22.24 -21.98
CA LYS A 606 11.90 23.65 -22.19
C LYS A 606 13.12 24.55 -22.40
N ILE A 607 14.18 24.34 -21.60
CA ILE A 607 15.48 25.00 -21.73
C ILE A 607 16.09 24.74 -23.12
N ARG A 608 16.27 23.47 -23.51
CA ARG A 608 16.89 23.09 -24.79
C ARG A 608 16.13 23.60 -26.02
N LEU A 609 14.81 23.74 -25.91
CA LEU A 609 13.97 24.27 -26.99
C LEU A 609 14.07 25.80 -27.16
N LYS A 610 14.81 26.52 -26.31
CA LYS A 610 15.12 27.95 -26.51
C LYS A 610 16.34 28.18 -27.40
N SER A 611 17.19 27.17 -27.57
CA SER A 611 18.37 27.23 -28.45
C SER A 611 17.94 27.28 -29.93
N ASN A 612 18.84 27.67 -30.83
CA ASN A 612 18.55 27.60 -32.28
C ASN A 612 18.58 26.15 -32.80
N GLU A 613 19.46 25.33 -32.23
CA GLU A 613 19.68 23.93 -32.59
C GLU A 613 19.79 23.07 -31.32
N VAL A 614 19.52 21.77 -31.48
CA VAL A 614 19.52 20.78 -30.40
C VAL A 614 20.42 19.61 -30.79
N ASP A 615 21.24 19.12 -29.86
CA ASP A 615 22.13 17.98 -30.11
C ASP A 615 21.35 16.65 -30.32
N PRO A 616 21.95 15.65 -30.99
CA PRO A 616 21.29 14.37 -31.26
C PRO A 616 20.80 13.59 -30.03
N SER A 617 21.53 13.66 -28.91
CA SER A 617 21.15 12.95 -27.68
C SER A 617 19.88 13.56 -27.08
N SER A 618 19.77 14.88 -27.16
CA SER A 618 18.59 15.64 -26.78
C SER A 618 17.39 15.39 -27.68
N LEU A 619 17.60 15.26 -28.99
CA LEU A 619 16.54 14.87 -29.93
C LEU A 619 15.92 13.52 -29.54
N SER A 620 16.74 12.52 -29.23
CA SER A 620 16.27 11.21 -28.76
C SER A 620 15.45 11.33 -27.46
N SER A 621 15.89 12.15 -26.51
CA SER A 621 15.17 12.41 -25.25
C SER A 621 13.81 13.09 -25.48
N ILE A 622 13.75 14.08 -26.37
CA ILE A 622 12.52 14.78 -26.72
C ILE A 622 11.55 13.82 -27.43
N PHE A 623 12.05 12.99 -28.34
CA PHE A 623 11.23 12.00 -29.03
C PHE A 623 10.67 10.92 -28.08
N ASN A 624 11.32 10.67 -26.94
CA ASN A 624 10.81 9.75 -25.91
C ASN A 624 9.52 10.22 -25.22
N ILE A 625 9.16 11.50 -25.35
CA ILE A 625 7.90 12.04 -24.83
C ILE A 625 6.70 11.30 -25.44
N TYR A 626 6.73 11.04 -26.75
CA TYR A 626 5.69 10.28 -27.45
C TYR A 626 5.48 8.90 -26.83
N LYS A 627 6.58 8.16 -26.58
CA LYS A 627 6.48 6.84 -25.93
C LYS A 627 5.88 6.92 -24.53
N SER A 628 6.27 7.92 -23.74
CA SER A 628 5.70 8.11 -22.41
C SER A 628 4.20 8.31 -22.47
N LEU A 629 3.74 9.20 -23.35
CA LEU A 629 2.32 9.51 -23.57
C LEU A 629 1.54 8.30 -24.12
N ILE A 630 2.04 7.65 -25.16
CA ILE A 630 1.46 6.43 -25.75
C ILE A 630 1.36 5.34 -24.69
N SER A 631 2.44 5.08 -23.94
CA SER A 631 2.45 4.07 -22.88
C SER A 631 1.46 4.39 -21.77
N GLY A 632 1.31 5.67 -21.41
CA GLY A 632 0.32 6.13 -20.44
C GLY A 632 -1.11 5.89 -20.89
N CYS A 633 -1.45 6.28 -22.13
CA CYS A 633 -2.77 6.06 -22.72
C CYS A 633 -3.05 4.56 -22.86
N TYR A 634 -2.12 3.81 -23.46
CA TYR A 634 -2.24 2.38 -23.69
C TYR A 634 -2.36 1.61 -22.37
N THR A 635 -1.63 2.03 -21.34
CA THR A 635 -1.85 1.53 -19.98
C THR A 635 -3.31 1.70 -19.67
N VAL A 636 -3.87 2.93 -19.61
CA VAL A 636 -5.28 3.27 -19.29
C VAL A 636 -6.34 2.52 -20.12
N LEU A 637 -6.14 2.33 -21.41
CA LEU A 637 -7.06 1.63 -22.31
C LEU A 637 -7.00 0.11 -22.16
N ASN A 638 -5.88 -0.43 -21.66
CA ASN A 638 -5.71 -1.86 -21.47
C ASN A 638 -6.24 -2.43 -20.15
N ARG A 639 -7.01 -1.66 -19.39
CA ARG A 639 -7.70 -2.19 -18.19
C ARG A 639 -8.63 -3.29 -18.68
N GLU A 640 -8.76 -4.39 -17.96
CA GLU A 640 -9.80 -5.39 -18.28
C GLU A 640 -11.03 -5.17 -17.41
N THR A 641 -10.79 -4.93 -16.12
CA THR A 641 -11.84 -4.66 -15.14
C THR A 641 -11.41 -3.58 -14.16
N PHE A 642 -12.35 -2.75 -13.72
CA PHE A 642 -12.18 -1.81 -12.62
C PHE A 642 -13.49 -1.66 -11.84
N PHE A 643 -13.44 -1.00 -10.69
CA PHE A 643 -14.61 -0.68 -9.89
C PHE A 643 -14.81 0.82 -9.83
N LEU A 644 -16.05 1.26 -10.02
CA LEU A 644 -16.51 2.58 -9.65
C LEU A 644 -17.11 2.48 -8.24
N ARG A 645 -16.78 3.42 -7.34
CA ARG A 645 -17.24 3.38 -5.95
C ARG A 645 -17.82 4.73 -5.55
N THR A 646 -18.98 4.70 -4.91
CA THR A 646 -19.54 5.81 -4.14
C THR A 646 -19.54 5.45 -2.65
N LYS A 647 -19.43 6.46 -1.79
CA LYS A 647 -19.54 6.31 -0.33
C LYS A 647 -20.53 7.35 0.19
N PHE A 648 -21.40 6.95 1.10
CA PHE A 648 -22.39 7.85 1.72
C PHE A 648 -22.35 7.67 3.22
N SER A 649 -22.14 8.77 3.93
CA SER A 649 -22.20 8.83 5.38
C SER A 649 -23.06 10.02 5.74
N TRP A 650 -24.16 9.79 6.45
CA TRP A 650 -25.05 10.86 6.88
C TRP A 650 -25.42 10.68 8.35
N ILE A 651 -25.82 11.79 8.95
CA ILE A 651 -26.25 11.83 10.35
C ILE A 651 -27.53 11.01 10.49
N GLU A 652 -27.66 10.32 11.62
CA GLU A 652 -28.76 9.38 11.91
C GLU A 652 -28.70 8.03 11.20
N ASN A 653 -27.67 7.78 10.38
CA ASN A 653 -27.45 6.47 9.77
C ASN A 653 -26.81 5.45 10.73
N PHE A 654 -27.48 5.07 11.82
CA PHE A 654 -26.89 4.21 12.85
C PHE A 654 -27.75 3.00 13.25
N THR A 655 -28.90 2.81 12.60
CA THR A 655 -29.84 1.75 12.97
C THR A 655 -29.48 0.42 12.32
N LEU A 656 -29.34 -0.63 13.14
CA LEU A 656 -29.25 -2.02 12.70
C LEU A 656 -30.41 -2.83 13.24
N PHE A 657 -30.74 -3.93 12.57
CA PHE A 657 -31.83 -4.80 12.95
C PHE A 657 -31.32 -6.20 13.30
N TYR A 658 -31.74 -6.70 14.44
CA TYR A 658 -31.59 -8.09 14.82
C TYR A 658 -32.85 -8.84 14.38
N VAL A 659 -32.68 -9.94 13.63
CA VAL A 659 -33.78 -10.77 13.14
C VAL A 659 -33.51 -12.24 13.48
N PRO A 660 -34.44 -12.95 14.14
CA PRO A 660 -34.28 -14.38 14.45
C PRO A 660 -34.28 -15.22 13.16
N LYS A 661 -33.57 -16.34 13.17
CA LYS A 661 -33.59 -17.30 12.05
C LYS A 661 -34.74 -18.28 12.21
N ALA A 662 -35.81 -18.08 11.44
CA ALA A 662 -37.01 -18.92 11.51
C ALA A 662 -36.71 -20.41 11.26
N ASP A 663 -35.85 -20.74 10.29
CA ASP A 663 -35.58 -22.13 9.89
C ASP A 663 -34.41 -22.78 10.65
N ALA A 664 -33.86 -22.12 11.67
CA ALA A 664 -32.73 -22.66 12.41
C ALA A 664 -33.21 -23.43 13.65
N SER A 665 -32.57 -24.56 13.94
CA SER A 665 -32.76 -25.27 15.21
C SER A 665 -31.64 -24.93 16.18
N TRP A 666 -31.98 -24.52 17.41
CA TRP A 666 -31.00 -24.38 18.49
C TRP A 666 -31.24 -25.42 19.58
N ILE A 667 -30.23 -26.24 19.85
CA ILE A 667 -30.27 -27.20 20.96
C ILE A 667 -29.58 -26.55 22.16
N MET A 668 -30.33 -26.35 23.25
CA MET A 668 -29.82 -25.73 24.46
C MET A 668 -28.70 -26.60 25.08
N PRO A 669 -27.47 -26.07 25.26
CA PRO A 669 -26.39 -26.81 25.89
C PRO A 669 -26.72 -27.20 27.35
N LYS A 670 -26.47 -28.46 27.72
CA LYS A 670 -26.71 -29.00 29.08
C LYS A 670 -26.11 -28.18 30.22
N ARG A 671 -25.05 -27.40 29.97
CA ARG A 671 -24.42 -26.52 30.98
C ARG A 671 -25.33 -25.37 31.44
N TYR A 672 -26.29 -24.94 30.63
CA TYR A 672 -27.22 -23.86 30.99
C TYR A 672 -28.25 -24.32 32.03
N LEU A 673 -28.56 -25.62 32.08
CA LEU A 673 -29.39 -26.21 33.13
C LEU A 673 -28.80 -26.07 34.55
N LYS A 674 -27.50 -25.76 34.67
CA LYS A 674 -26.81 -25.55 35.95
C LYS A 674 -26.53 -24.07 36.24
N ASN A 675 -26.97 -23.15 35.37
CA ASN A 675 -26.76 -21.72 35.54
C ASN A 675 -28.07 -21.09 36.03
N THR A 676 -28.01 -20.40 37.18
CA THR A 676 -29.19 -19.83 37.85
C THR A 676 -29.98 -18.86 36.96
N ARG A 677 -29.30 -18.03 36.16
CA ARG A 677 -29.96 -17.10 35.23
C ARG A 677 -30.69 -17.81 34.09
N TRP A 678 -30.17 -18.96 33.65
CA TRP A 678 -30.79 -19.76 32.60
C TRP A 678 -31.92 -20.65 33.13
N GLN A 679 -31.85 -21.08 34.39
CA GLN A 679 -32.96 -21.74 35.08
C GLN A 679 -34.16 -20.79 35.19
N GLN A 680 -33.91 -19.54 35.56
CA GLN A 680 -34.93 -18.50 35.58
C GLN A 680 -35.64 -18.35 34.20
N TYR A 681 -34.90 -18.32 33.09
CA TYR A 681 -35.51 -18.27 31.75
C TYR A 681 -36.38 -19.49 31.38
N ILE A 682 -36.12 -20.64 32.00
CA ILE A 682 -36.94 -21.86 31.81
C ILE A 682 -38.18 -21.80 32.70
N GLU A 683 -38.03 -21.36 33.94
CA GLU A 683 -39.11 -21.21 34.93
C GLU A 683 -40.12 -20.11 34.54
N GLU A 684 -39.64 -19.03 33.92
CA GLU A 684 -40.46 -17.94 33.37
C GLU A 684 -41.16 -18.33 32.04
N GLU A 685 -41.01 -19.58 31.57
CA GLU A 685 -41.55 -20.09 30.30
C GLU A 685 -41.16 -19.27 29.06
N VAL A 686 -40.05 -18.56 29.15
CA VAL A 686 -39.55 -17.69 28.08
C VAL A 686 -39.00 -18.52 26.91
N LEU A 687 -38.33 -19.63 27.21
CA LEU A 687 -37.83 -20.58 26.23
C LEU A 687 -38.93 -21.54 25.77
N VAL A 688 -39.31 -21.44 24.50
CA VAL A 688 -40.27 -22.36 23.90
C VAL A 688 -39.52 -23.57 23.33
N PHE A 689 -39.80 -24.75 23.86
CA PHE A 689 -39.22 -25.99 23.36
C PHE A 689 -40.12 -26.65 22.32
N GLU A 690 -39.53 -27.17 21.25
CA GLU A 690 -40.19 -28.10 20.34
C GLU A 690 -40.44 -29.45 21.05
N ASN A 691 -41.09 -30.40 20.38
CA ASN A 691 -41.44 -31.73 20.90
C ASN A 691 -40.29 -32.52 21.56
N ASP A 692 -39.03 -32.12 21.32
CA ASP A 692 -37.82 -32.66 21.94
C ASP A 692 -37.32 -31.69 23.03
N LYS A 693 -37.22 -32.14 24.29
CA LYS A 693 -37.08 -31.32 25.54
C LYS A 693 -35.88 -30.35 25.62
N TYR A 694 -35.07 -30.23 24.57
CA TYR A 694 -33.89 -29.38 24.50
C TYR A 694 -33.77 -28.57 23.21
N LYS A 695 -34.65 -28.78 22.23
CA LYS A 695 -34.67 -28.04 20.97
C LYS A 695 -35.61 -26.84 21.13
N VAL A 696 -35.10 -25.64 20.88
CA VAL A 696 -35.83 -24.39 21.12
C VAL A 696 -36.40 -23.85 19.82
N ASP A 697 -37.70 -23.52 19.82
CA ASP A 697 -38.34 -22.74 18.75
C ASP A 697 -37.86 -21.29 18.86
N ILE A 698 -37.03 -20.89 17.91
CA ILE A 698 -36.39 -19.57 17.91
C ILE A 698 -37.40 -18.46 17.71
N THR A 699 -38.39 -18.65 16.84
CA THR A 699 -39.35 -17.61 16.47
C THR A 699 -40.29 -17.34 17.62
N GLN A 700 -40.84 -18.41 18.22
CA GLN A 700 -41.76 -18.26 19.35
C GLN A 700 -41.03 -17.75 20.60
N THR A 701 -39.82 -18.26 20.88
CA THR A 701 -38.97 -17.74 21.96
C THR A 701 -38.64 -16.25 21.76
N PHE A 702 -38.31 -15.84 20.54
CA PHE A 702 -38.04 -14.44 20.23
C PHE A 702 -39.28 -13.55 20.46
N ASN A 703 -40.47 -14.02 20.07
CA ASN A 703 -41.72 -13.30 20.28
C ASN A 703 -42.05 -13.14 21.77
N ASN A 704 -41.69 -14.11 22.62
CA ASN A 704 -41.86 -14.00 24.08
C ASN A 704 -40.96 -12.91 24.69
N ILE A 705 -39.77 -12.67 24.14
CA ILE A 705 -38.78 -11.74 24.72
C ILE A 705 -38.70 -10.38 24.03
N CYS A 706 -39.29 -10.21 22.84
CA CYS A 706 -39.11 -8.99 22.05
C CYS A 706 -39.75 -7.75 22.67
N SER A 707 -40.71 -7.93 23.59
CA SER A 707 -41.38 -6.86 24.34
C SER A 707 -40.50 -6.30 25.48
N ALA A 708 -39.60 -7.13 26.02
CA ALA A 708 -38.67 -6.76 27.10
C ALA A 708 -37.22 -7.24 26.79
N PRO A 709 -36.62 -6.86 25.66
CA PRO A 709 -35.36 -7.44 25.17
C PRO A 709 -34.14 -7.11 26.07
N ALA A 710 -34.27 -6.10 26.93
CA ALA A 710 -33.29 -5.72 27.95
C ALA A 710 -32.96 -6.86 28.91
N ASP A 711 -33.99 -7.55 29.40
CA ASP A 711 -33.89 -8.53 30.48
C ASP A 711 -33.32 -9.86 29.97
N TYR A 712 -33.45 -10.08 28.66
CA TYR A 712 -33.07 -11.29 27.94
C TYR A 712 -31.88 -11.09 26.99
N ALA A 713 -31.07 -10.05 27.17
CA ALA A 713 -29.92 -9.74 26.32
C ALA A 713 -28.91 -10.90 26.16
N GLU A 714 -28.65 -11.68 27.23
CA GLU A 714 -27.78 -12.85 27.17
C GLU A 714 -28.37 -13.99 26.33
N LEU A 715 -29.69 -14.16 26.37
CA LEU A 715 -30.44 -15.14 25.58
C LEU A 715 -30.42 -14.76 24.09
N LEU A 716 -30.66 -13.48 23.76
CA LEU A 716 -30.60 -12.98 22.38
C LEU A 716 -29.25 -13.28 21.70
N VAL A 717 -28.13 -13.20 22.43
CA VAL A 717 -26.81 -13.56 21.86
C VAL A 717 -26.64 -15.06 21.61
N GLN A 718 -27.41 -15.92 22.27
CA GLN A 718 -27.38 -17.37 22.03
C GLN A 718 -28.31 -17.82 20.91
N LEU A 719 -29.46 -17.16 20.74
CA LEU A 719 -30.43 -17.52 19.71
C LEU A 719 -29.83 -17.33 18.31
N PRO A 720 -29.96 -18.29 17.39
CA PRO A 720 -29.55 -18.09 16.00
C PRO A 720 -30.28 -16.91 15.35
N HIS A 721 -29.50 -15.95 14.84
CA HIS A 721 -30.00 -14.71 14.27
C HIS A 721 -29.14 -14.23 13.09
N ASP A 722 -29.68 -13.29 12.34
CA ASP A 722 -28.94 -12.48 11.38
C ASP A 722 -29.07 -10.99 11.72
N TRP A 723 -28.06 -10.24 11.31
CA TRP A 723 -28.04 -8.78 11.40
C TRP A 723 -28.44 -8.22 10.03
N PHE A 724 -29.33 -7.23 10.03
CA PHE A 724 -29.82 -6.56 8.84
C PHE A 724 -29.60 -5.05 8.93
N TYR A 725 -29.47 -4.43 7.76
CA TYR A 725 -29.49 -3.00 7.58
C TYR A 725 -30.60 -2.64 6.60
N GLN A 726 -31.49 -1.75 7.02
CA GLN A 726 -32.53 -1.23 6.14
C GLN A 726 -31.94 -0.13 5.27
N LEU A 727 -32.01 -0.33 3.96
CA LEU A 727 -31.59 0.65 2.98
C LEU A 727 -32.54 1.87 3.07
N PRO A 728 -32.00 3.09 2.95
CA PRO A 728 -32.76 4.35 3.07
C PRO A 728 -33.65 4.69 1.85
N TYR A 729 -34.26 3.69 1.20
CA TYR A 729 -35.09 3.85 0.01
C TYR A 729 -36.59 3.86 0.36
N GLU A 730 -37.38 4.65 -0.36
CA GLU A 730 -38.84 4.58 -0.28
C GLU A 730 -39.36 3.31 -0.97
N CYS A 731 -40.36 2.66 -0.35
CA CYS A 731 -41.05 1.52 -0.95
C CYS A 731 -42.56 1.75 -0.94
N ALA A 732 -43.22 1.43 -2.05
CA ALA A 732 -44.64 1.70 -2.30
C ALA A 732 -45.60 0.59 -1.81
N LYS A 733 -45.17 -0.41 -1.03
CA LYS A 733 -46.07 -1.50 -0.56
C LYS A 733 -45.78 -1.93 0.88
N GLU A 734 -46.84 -2.05 1.68
CA GLU A 734 -46.84 -2.28 3.14
C GLU A 734 -46.78 -3.76 3.57
N ASP A 735 -46.64 -4.73 2.66
CA ASP A 735 -47.09 -6.09 3.00
C ASP A 735 -46.02 -7.10 3.49
N ASN A 736 -44.72 -6.79 3.51
CA ASN A 736 -43.66 -7.77 3.87
C ASN A 736 -42.74 -7.34 5.01
N TYR A 737 -43.30 -7.33 6.22
CA TYR A 737 -42.58 -7.05 7.45
C TYR A 737 -42.28 -8.31 8.27
N VAL A 738 -41.08 -8.38 8.83
CA VAL A 738 -40.72 -9.39 9.84
C VAL A 738 -40.48 -8.72 11.18
N GLN A 739 -40.81 -9.42 12.26
CA GLN A 739 -40.56 -8.94 13.62
C GLN A 739 -39.06 -8.88 13.88
N ALA A 740 -38.59 -7.75 14.40
CA ALA A 740 -37.17 -7.48 14.58
C ALA A 740 -36.93 -6.63 15.85
N LEU A 741 -35.68 -6.54 16.28
CA LEU A 741 -35.25 -5.54 17.25
C LEU A 741 -34.41 -4.49 16.53
N ALA A 742 -34.74 -3.21 16.70
CA ALA A 742 -33.94 -2.09 16.21
C ALA A 742 -32.90 -1.69 17.27
N ILE A 743 -31.64 -1.57 16.85
CA ILE A 743 -30.52 -1.11 17.67
C ILE A 743 -30.10 0.27 17.16
N CYS A 744 -30.20 1.30 18.01
CA CYS A 744 -29.90 2.70 17.68
C CYS A 744 -28.71 3.25 18.50
N LYS A 745 -28.24 4.46 18.17
CA LYS A 745 -27.07 5.14 18.76
C LYS A 745 -27.21 5.49 20.24
N ASP A 746 -28.43 5.70 20.71
CA ASP A 746 -28.67 6.05 22.12
C ASP A 746 -28.44 4.84 23.02
N LYS A 747 -28.08 5.09 24.28
CA LYS A 747 -27.89 4.10 25.36
C LYS A 747 -29.19 3.34 25.73
N GLY A 748 -30.13 3.27 24.81
CA GLY A 748 -31.40 2.59 24.94
C GLY A 748 -31.28 1.15 24.50
N PHE A 749 -32.01 0.29 25.20
CA PHE A 749 -32.18 -1.11 24.87
C PHE A 749 -32.66 -1.30 23.43
N PRO A 750 -32.40 -2.49 22.83
CA PRO A 750 -33.02 -2.85 21.57
C PRO A 750 -34.52 -2.59 21.66
N LYS A 751 -35.11 -1.94 20.66
CA LYS A 751 -36.54 -1.64 20.66
C LYS A 751 -37.25 -2.61 19.74
N GLN A 752 -38.41 -3.11 20.17
CA GLN A 752 -39.28 -3.87 19.28
C GLN A 752 -39.59 -3.04 18.04
N SER A 753 -39.41 -3.65 16.87
CA SER A 753 -39.63 -3.01 15.59
C SER A 753 -40.08 -4.04 14.56
N ARG A 754 -40.37 -3.56 13.36
CA ARG A 754 -40.65 -4.39 12.19
C ARG A 754 -39.68 -4.00 11.09
N LEU A 755 -39.05 -5.00 10.48
CA LEU A 755 -38.12 -4.80 9.38
C LEU A 755 -38.83 -5.07 8.06
N ASN A 756 -38.78 -4.11 7.14
CA ASN A 756 -39.23 -4.34 5.77
C ASN A 756 -38.17 -5.17 5.03
N THR A 757 -38.50 -6.42 4.72
CA THR A 757 -37.54 -7.37 4.12
C THR A 757 -37.15 -7.02 2.68
N HIS A 758 -37.96 -6.24 1.97
CA HIS A 758 -37.71 -5.85 0.56
C HIS A 758 -36.59 -4.83 0.40
N ILE A 759 -36.43 -3.95 1.38
CA ILE A 759 -35.40 -2.89 1.35
C ILE A 759 -34.32 -3.14 2.39
N SER A 760 -34.09 -4.39 2.77
CA SER A 760 -33.11 -4.76 3.81
C SER A 760 -32.02 -5.65 3.26
N GLY A 761 -30.78 -5.32 3.61
CA GLY A 761 -29.61 -6.15 3.32
C GLY A 761 -29.14 -6.92 4.53
N ARG A 762 -28.99 -8.24 4.37
CA ARG A 762 -28.39 -9.11 5.39
C ARG A 762 -26.88 -8.85 5.47
N LEU A 763 -26.35 -8.66 6.67
CA LEU A 763 -24.92 -8.43 6.88
C LEU A 763 -24.13 -9.74 6.75
N ILE A 764 -23.31 -9.83 5.71
CA ILE A 764 -22.38 -10.93 5.46
C ILE A 764 -20.97 -10.51 5.85
N GLY A 765 -20.36 -11.29 6.74
CA GLY A 765 -19.00 -11.06 7.20
C GLY A 765 -18.53 -12.16 8.15
N PRO A 766 -17.22 -12.15 8.52
CA PRO A 766 -16.65 -13.12 9.44
C PRO A 766 -17.40 -13.18 10.77
N SER A 767 -17.52 -14.36 11.37
CA SER A 767 -18.18 -14.55 12.68
C SER A 767 -17.55 -13.67 13.78
N SER A 768 -16.25 -13.37 13.68
CA SER A 768 -15.57 -12.45 14.59
C SER A 768 -16.12 -11.02 14.53
N PHE A 769 -16.60 -10.56 13.38
CA PHE A 769 -17.20 -9.24 13.23
C PHE A 769 -18.65 -9.25 13.73
N LYS A 770 -19.42 -10.31 13.43
CA LYS A 770 -20.78 -10.48 13.97
C LYS A 770 -20.79 -10.51 15.50
N SER A 771 -19.83 -11.21 16.12
CA SER A 771 -19.67 -11.23 17.58
C SER A 771 -19.42 -9.85 18.24
N LYS A 772 -19.01 -8.85 17.45
CA LYS A 772 -18.87 -7.47 17.92
C LYS A 772 -20.19 -6.73 17.90
N LEU A 773 -21.04 -6.99 16.91
CA LEU A 773 -22.42 -6.50 16.89
C LEU A 773 -23.22 -7.10 18.05
N ASP A 774 -23.09 -8.40 18.31
CA ASP A 774 -23.74 -9.07 19.44
C ASP A 774 -23.35 -8.44 20.79
N SER A 775 -22.15 -7.87 20.89
CA SER A 775 -21.71 -7.20 22.13
C SER A 775 -22.45 -5.89 22.43
N VAL A 776 -23.12 -5.30 21.43
CA VAL A 776 -24.01 -4.15 21.62
C VAL A 776 -25.27 -4.55 22.38
N LEU A 777 -25.73 -5.80 22.26
CA LEU A 777 -26.92 -6.30 22.96
C LEU A 777 -26.67 -6.44 24.47
N ILE A 778 -25.46 -6.83 24.89
CA ILE A 778 -25.14 -7.15 26.28
C ILE A 778 -24.64 -5.93 27.08
N TYR A 779 -23.82 -5.06 26.48
CA TYR A 779 -23.02 -4.08 27.21
C TYR A 779 -23.56 -2.66 27.04
N ASN A 780 -24.76 -2.46 27.60
CA ASN A 780 -25.54 -1.23 27.50
C ASN A 780 -24.70 0.02 27.83
N GLY A 781 -24.62 0.95 26.87
CA GLY A 781 -23.93 2.24 27.02
C GLY A 781 -22.40 2.21 26.90
N ASP A 782 -21.76 1.07 27.16
CA ASP A 782 -20.32 0.90 27.01
C ASP A 782 -19.91 0.53 25.58
N VAL A 783 -20.79 -0.12 24.82
CA VAL A 783 -20.56 -0.43 23.39
C VAL A 783 -21.61 0.25 22.55
N THR A 784 -21.22 1.21 21.71
CA THR A 784 -22.15 2.01 20.88
C THR A 784 -21.81 1.97 19.41
N ILE A 785 -22.83 2.10 18.56
CA ILE A 785 -22.69 2.21 17.11
C ILE A 785 -22.70 3.70 16.74
N SER A 786 -21.73 4.13 15.93
CA SER A 786 -21.71 5.48 15.37
C SER A 786 -22.29 5.49 13.96
N ASP A 787 -22.46 6.69 13.39
CA ASP A 787 -22.99 6.88 12.04
C ASP A 787 -22.21 6.01 11.03
N MET A 788 -22.93 5.15 10.32
CA MET A 788 -22.42 4.14 9.40
C MET A 788 -22.20 4.74 8.00
N THR A 789 -21.30 4.13 7.25
CA THR A 789 -21.04 4.51 5.85
C THR A 789 -21.53 3.41 4.90
N LEU A 790 -22.46 3.75 4.01
CA LEU A 790 -22.86 2.90 2.90
C LEU A 790 -21.88 3.05 1.74
N LEU A 791 -21.30 1.95 1.28
CA LEU A 791 -20.45 1.87 0.11
C LEU A 791 -21.22 1.17 -1.00
N VAL A 792 -21.27 1.77 -2.18
CA VAL A 792 -21.87 1.18 -3.38
C VAL A 792 -20.79 1.07 -4.44
N GLU A 793 -20.62 -0.13 -5.00
CA GLU A 793 -19.54 -0.43 -5.93
C GLU A 793 -20.09 -1.06 -7.21
N GLN A 794 -19.76 -0.50 -8.37
CA GLN A 794 -20.08 -1.12 -9.65
C GLN A 794 -18.81 -1.65 -10.29
N ARG A 795 -18.79 -2.96 -10.55
CA ARG A 795 -17.76 -3.55 -11.41
C ARG A 795 -18.03 -3.12 -12.84
N VAL A 796 -16.97 -2.74 -13.56
CA VAL A 796 -17.00 -2.42 -14.99
C VAL A 796 -15.91 -3.23 -15.67
N SER A 797 -16.26 -3.96 -16.74
CA SER A 797 -15.28 -4.49 -17.68
C SER A 797 -15.20 -3.58 -18.90
N GLN A 798 -13.98 -3.36 -19.38
CA GLN A 798 -13.73 -2.60 -20.59
C GLN A 798 -13.01 -3.47 -21.61
N GLN A 799 -13.35 -3.27 -22.88
CA GLN A 799 -12.67 -3.89 -24.01
C GLN A 799 -12.46 -2.82 -25.09
N LEU A 800 -11.19 -2.62 -25.49
CA LEU A 800 -10.88 -1.86 -26.70
C LEU A 800 -11.13 -2.79 -27.88
N LYS A 801 -12.08 -2.42 -28.74
CA LYS A 801 -12.39 -3.16 -29.95
C LYS A 801 -11.36 -2.87 -31.04
N PRO A 802 -11.26 -3.75 -32.05
CA PRO A 802 -10.36 -3.56 -33.18
C PRO A 802 -10.56 -2.27 -33.97
N ASP A 803 -11.80 -1.79 -34.08
CA ASP A 803 -12.20 -0.49 -34.69
C ASP A 803 -11.83 0.72 -33.83
N GLU A 804 -11.02 0.50 -32.79
CA GLU A 804 -10.63 1.48 -31.80
C GLU A 804 -11.83 2.06 -31.03
N SER A 805 -12.99 1.41 -31.01
CA SER A 805 -14.10 1.79 -30.13
C SER A 805 -13.96 1.14 -28.74
N LEU A 806 -14.50 1.77 -27.71
CA LEU A 806 -14.44 1.28 -26.34
C LEU A 806 -15.78 0.67 -25.93
N GLU A 807 -15.82 -0.64 -25.67
CA GLU A 807 -16.99 -1.28 -25.09
C GLU A 807 -16.87 -1.35 -23.57
N LEU A 808 -17.87 -0.79 -22.88
CA LEU A 808 -18.00 -0.87 -21.43
C LEU A 808 -19.18 -1.74 -21.05
N LYS A 809 -18.89 -2.87 -20.40
CA LYS A 809 -19.91 -3.71 -19.76
C LYS A 809 -19.94 -3.42 -18.27
N LYS A 810 -21.03 -2.80 -17.83
CA LYS A 810 -21.33 -2.48 -16.43
C LYS A 810 -22.06 -3.66 -15.79
N TYR A 811 -21.60 -4.09 -14.61
CA TYR A 811 -22.27 -5.13 -13.82
C TYR A 811 -23.18 -4.51 -12.76
N ASP A 812 -23.97 -5.33 -12.08
CA ASP A 812 -24.82 -4.88 -10.99
C ASP A 812 -24.00 -4.30 -9.82
N PRO A 813 -24.55 -3.29 -9.11
CA PRO A 813 -23.88 -2.71 -7.96
C PRO A 813 -23.84 -3.68 -6.78
N GLU A 814 -22.70 -3.72 -6.09
CA GLU A 814 -22.50 -4.41 -4.82
C GLU A 814 -22.52 -3.40 -3.67
N PHE A 815 -23.17 -3.79 -2.57
CA PHE A 815 -23.36 -2.93 -1.39
C PHE A 815 -22.51 -3.43 -0.23
N THR A 816 -21.83 -2.51 0.45
CA THR A 816 -21.06 -2.80 1.66
C THR A 816 -21.34 -1.74 2.71
N LEU A 817 -21.66 -2.16 3.93
CA LEU A 817 -21.85 -1.27 5.07
C LEU A 817 -20.61 -1.26 5.95
N ALA A 818 -20.08 -0.06 6.21
CA ALA A 818 -19.00 0.15 7.16
C ALA A 818 -19.57 0.68 8.49
N ILE A 819 -19.38 -0.10 9.55
CA ILE A 819 -20.03 0.08 10.86
C ILE A 819 -18.96 0.43 11.90
N PRO A 820 -18.88 1.70 12.36
CA PRO A 820 -18.00 2.08 13.46
C PRO A 820 -18.63 1.68 14.80
N ILE A 821 -17.91 0.85 15.57
CA ILE A 821 -18.30 0.41 16.91
C ILE A 821 -17.32 0.99 17.93
N ASN A 822 -17.85 1.69 18.93
CA ASN A 822 -17.13 2.21 20.09
C ASN A 822 -17.21 1.20 21.22
N ASP A 823 -16.09 0.97 21.93
CA ASP A 823 -16.04 0.07 23.10
C ASP A 823 -15.33 0.80 24.25
N ALA A 824 -16.10 1.19 25.27
CA ALA A 824 -15.70 2.02 26.42
C ALA A 824 -15.51 1.21 27.72
N ARG A 825 -15.68 -0.12 27.68
CA ARG A 825 -15.59 -0.98 28.86
C ARG A 825 -14.22 -0.93 29.51
N SER A 826 -14.19 -0.70 30.82
CA SER A 826 -13.05 -0.96 31.71
C SER A 826 -13.52 -1.69 32.97
N GLN A 827 -13.08 -2.93 33.18
CA GLN A 827 -13.30 -3.68 34.43
C GLN A 827 -12.00 -4.40 34.81
N SER A 828 -11.57 -4.24 36.06
CA SER A 828 -10.33 -4.82 36.60
C SER A 828 -10.57 -6.12 37.37
N THR A 829 -9.79 -7.16 37.08
CA THR A 829 -9.59 -8.37 37.89
C THR A 829 -8.14 -8.82 37.72
N ASN A 830 -7.34 -8.92 38.78
CA ASN A 830 -5.94 -9.35 38.65
C ASN A 830 -5.83 -10.81 38.18
N TYR A 831 -5.08 -11.07 37.10
CA TYR A 831 -4.82 -12.41 36.57
C TYR A 831 -3.33 -12.73 36.65
N SER A 832 -3.00 -13.86 37.26
CA SER A 832 -1.63 -14.29 37.49
C SER A 832 -1.27 -15.46 36.57
N PHE A 833 -0.30 -15.23 35.68
CA PHE A 833 0.26 -16.27 34.82
C PHE A 833 1.18 -17.19 35.66
N LYS A 834 1.17 -18.48 35.34
CA LYS A 834 2.04 -19.49 35.98
C LYS A 834 3.21 -19.92 35.08
N HIS A 835 3.05 -19.77 33.78
CA HIS A 835 3.99 -20.30 32.80
C HIS A 835 4.30 -19.26 31.71
N ILE A 836 5.36 -19.51 30.95
CA ILE A 836 5.62 -18.87 29.67
C ILE A 836 5.42 -19.87 28.54
N ILE A 837 5.08 -19.37 27.37
CA ILE A 837 5.16 -20.16 26.14
C ILE A 837 6.06 -19.48 25.11
N ALA A 838 7.23 -20.05 24.90
CA ALA A 838 8.17 -19.63 23.88
C ALA A 838 7.76 -20.19 22.52
N ILE A 839 7.73 -19.33 21.50
CA ILE A 839 7.20 -19.68 20.18
C ILE A 839 8.19 -19.30 19.08
N ASP A 840 8.60 -20.31 18.32
CA ASP A 840 9.22 -20.14 17.01
C ASP A 840 8.10 -20.20 15.96
N GLN A 841 7.97 -19.19 15.11
CA GLN A 841 6.78 -19.05 14.25
C GLN A 841 6.78 -20.00 13.04
N GLY A 842 7.95 -20.50 12.60
CA GLY A 842 8.14 -21.59 11.62
C GLY A 842 7.48 -21.45 10.24
N GLU A 843 8.10 -21.96 9.17
CA GLU A 843 7.56 -21.84 7.79
C GLU A 843 6.24 -22.61 7.54
N ILE A 844 5.85 -23.50 8.45
CA ILE A 844 4.69 -24.41 8.32
C ILE A 844 3.65 -24.19 9.42
N GLY A 845 4.03 -23.44 10.46
CA GLY A 845 3.23 -23.14 11.64
C GLY A 845 4.11 -23.09 12.90
N PRO A 846 3.57 -22.57 14.01
CA PRO A 846 4.34 -22.30 15.21
C PRO A 846 4.79 -23.59 15.92
N SER A 847 6.06 -23.62 16.32
CA SER A 847 6.59 -24.55 17.32
C SER A 847 6.69 -23.87 18.67
N TYR A 848 6.42 -24.61 19.74
CA TYR A 848 6.32 -24.05 21.08
C TYR A 848 7.07 -24.87 22.13
N ALA A 849 7.50 -24.18 23.18
CA ALA A 849 8.04 -24.75 24.41
C ALA A 849 7.45 -23.99 25.62
N VAL A 850 6.95 -24.71 26.62
CA VAL A 850 6.30 -24.15 27.81
C VAL A 850 7.23 -24.33 29.01
N PHE A 851 7.43 -23.30 29.82
CA PHE A 851 8.27 -23.33 31.02
C PHE A 851 7.54 -22.74 32.22
N ASN A 852 7.97 -23.09 33.44
CA ASN A 852 7.43 -22.45 34.64
C ASN A 852 8.04 -21.05 34.81
N LEU A 853 7.22 -20.09 35.27
CA LEU A 853 7.73 -18.77 35.63
C LEU A 853 8.65 -18.82 36.87
N SER A 854 8.51 -19.84 37.71
CA SER A 854 9.42 -20.10 38.83
C SER A 854 10.85 -20.43 38.40
N ASP A 855 11.07 -20.79 37.12
CA ASP A 855 12.40 -21.09 36.58
C ASP A 855 13.17 -19.82 36.15
N ALA A 856 12.68 -18.63 36.52
CA ALA A 856 13.37 -17.37 36.22
C ALA A 856 14.79 -17.36 36.82
N GLY A 857 15.75 -16.87 36.04
CA GLY A 857 17.18 -16.93 36.35
C GLY A 857 17.87 -18.25 35.98
N ASN A 858 17.13 -19.31 35.60
CA ASN A 858 17.71 -20.61 35.24
C ASN A 858 17.97 -20.74 33.72
N ALA A 859 19.24 -20.65 33.33
CA ALA A 859 19.66 -20.83 31.92
C ALA A 859 19.43 -22.25 31.37
N ASN A 860 19.27 -23.25 32.25
CA ASN A 860 19.09 -24.65 31.90
C ASN A 860 17.65 -25.15 32.11
N ALA A 861 16.68 -24.26 32.35
CA ALA A 861 15.29 -24.61 32.56
C ALA A 861 14.79 -25.66 31.54
N GLU A 862 14.07 -26.68 32.02
CA GLU A 862 13.50 -27.72 31.17
C GLU A 862 12.03 -27.40 30.84
N PRO A 863 11.62 -27.52 29.57
CA PRO A 863 10.24 -27.24 29.20
C PRO A 863 9.30 -28.33 29.70
N ILE A 864 8.21 -27.94 30.35
CA ILE A 864 7.14 -28.86 30.79
C ILE A 864 6.32 -29.41 29.61
N ALA A 865 6.34 -28.73 28.46
CA ALA A 865 5.72 -29.20 27.24
C ALA A 865 6.43 -28.62 26.00
N THR A 866 6.55 -29.42 24.95
CA THR A 866 7.04 -28.96 23.64
C THR A 866 6.18 -29.52 22.51
N GLY A 867 6.12 -28.84 21.38
CA GLY A 867 5.39 -29.34 20.22
C GLY A 867 5.44 -28.41 19.01
N SER A 868 4.91 -28.88 17.89
CA SER A 868 4.78 -28.12 16.64
C SER A 868 3.35 -28.21 16.12
N ILE A 869 2.74 -27.07 15.76
CA ILE A 869 1.36 -27.02 15.27
C ILE A 869 1.37 -26.57 13.81
N ARG A 870 0.87 -27.44 12.94
CA ARG A 870 0.78 -27.17 11.51
C ARG A 870 -0.43 -26.29 11.19
N ILE A 871 -0.23 -25.25 10.38
CA ILE A 871 -1.29 -24.33 9.95
C ILE A 871 -1.52 -24.48 8.43
N PRO A 872 -2.61 -25.14 7.99
CA PRO A 872 -2.86 -25.41 6.56
C PRO A 872 -2.99 -24.15 5.69
N SER A 873 -3.44 -23.03 6.25
CA SER A 873 -3.60 -21.75 5.53
C SER A 873 -2.26 -21.14 5.11
N ILE A 874 -1.16 -21.34 5.86
CA ILE A 874 0.19 -20.90 5.46
C ILE A 874 0.57 -21.52 4.12
N ARG A 875 0.27 -22.80 3.92
CA ARG A 875 0.55 -23.50 2.66
C ARG A 875 -0.30 -22.98 1.49
N ARG A 876 -1.56 -22.63 1.76
CA ARG A 876 -2.45 -21.98 0.78
C ARG A 876 -1.87 -20.63 0.38
N LEU A 877 -1.40 -19.81 1.32
CA LEU A 877 -0.73 -18.55 1.05
C LEU A 877 0.51 -18.74 0.16
N ILE A 878 1.41 -19.67 0.50
CA ILE A 878 2.62 -19.93 -0.30
C ILE A 878 2.25 -20.39 -1.73
N LYS A 879 1.27 -21.29 -1.87
CA LYS A 879 0.77 -21.75 -3.18
C LYS A 879 0.17 -20.58 -3.97
N SER A 880 -0.68 -19.76 -3.35
CA SER A 880 -1.31 -18.59 -3.97
C SER A 880 -0.27 -17.57 -4.44
N VAL A 881 0.78 -17.30 -3.66
CA VAL A 881 1.90 -16.42 -4.06
C VAL A 881 2.63 -16.97 -5.27
N SER A 882 2.85 -18.29 -5.34
CA SER A 882 3.52 -18.92 -6.49
C SER A 882 2.68 -18.84 -7.77
N SER A 883 1.35 -18.97 -7.67
CA SER A 883 0.44 -18.77 -8.80
C SER A 883 0.30 -17.30 -9.20
N PHE A 884 0.31 -16.38 -8.23
CA PHE A 884 0.22 -14.93 -8.46
C PHE A 884 1.49 -14.36 -9.11
N ARG A 885 2.65 -15.01 -8.91
CA ARG A 885 3.90 -14.66 -9.60
C ARG A 885 3.99 -15.22 -11.02
N LYS A 886 3.30 -16.33 -11.30
CA LYS A 886 3.29 -16.99 -12.62
C LYS A 886 2.23 -16.43 -13.58
N LYS A 887 1.09 -16.00 -13.06
CA LYS A 887 0.14 -15.17 -13.82
C LYS A 887 0.64 -13.73 -13.74
N LYS A 888 1.07 -13.14 -14.87
CA LYS A 888 1.41 -11.71 -14.96
C LYS A 888 0.39 -10.91 -14.12
N SER A 889 0.88 -10.15 -13.15
CA SER A 889 0.10 -9.18 -12.38
C SER A 889 -0.84 -8.44 -13.34
N THR A 890 -2.15 -8.67 -13.23
CA THR A 890 -3.15 -7.85 -13.91
C THR A 890 -2.91 -6.41 -13.51
N THR A 891 -2.41 -5.64 -14.47
CA THR A 891 -1.85 -4.30 -14.32
C THR A 891 -2.88 -3.33 -13.75
N GLN A 892 -2.54 -2.77 -12.58
CA GLN A 892 -3.18 -1.70 -11.80
C GLN A 892 -3.58 -0.46 -12.60
N LYS A 893 -4.66 0.23 -12.17
CA LYS A 893 -4.86 1.70 -12.24
C LYS A 893 -5.90 2.16 -11.19
N PHE A 894 -6.33 3.42 -11.08
CA PHE A 894 -5.75 4.74 -11.44
C PHE A 894 -5.59 5.55 -10.15
N ASN A 895 -6.43 5.30 -9.15
CA ASN A 895 -6.19 5.55 -7.75
C ASN A 895 -6.35 4.20 -7.01
N GLN A 896 -5.26 3.68 -6.45
CA GLN A 896 -5.15 2.31 -5.92
C GLN A 896 -6.35 1.85 -5.07
N ARG A 897 -6.80 0.59 -5.27
CA ARG A 897 -6.79 -0.41 -4.19
C ARG A 897 -6.44 -1.83 -4.65
N PHE A 898 -5.51 -2.40 -3.87
CA PHE A 898 -5.33 -3.79 -3.48
C PHE A 898 -6.31 -4.82 -4.08
N ASP A 899 -5.78 -5.81 -4.80
CA ASP A 899 -6.42 -7.14 -4.83
C ASP A 899 -6.48 -7.65 -3.39
N SER A 900 -7.68 -7.64 -2.81
CA SER A 900 -7.93 -8.05 -1.44
C SER A 900 -7.73 -9.55 -1.26
N THR A 901 -7.64 -10.35 -2.32
CA THR A 901 -7.46 -11.80 -2.21
C THR A 901 -6.19 -12.15 -1.43
N MET A 902 -5.04 -11.54 -1.78
CA MET A 902 -3.79 -11.77 -1.07
C MET A 902 -3.79 -11.15 0.33
N PHE A 903 -4.54 -10.08 0.54
CA PHE A 903 -4.75 -9.48 1.86
C PHE A 903 -5.59 -10.39 2.76
N ASN A 904 -6.76 -10.82 2.31
CA ASN A 904 -7.68 -11.72 2.99
C ASN A 904 -7.02 -13.05 3.32
N ILE A 905 -6.25 -13.64 2.39
CA ILE A 905 -5.49 -14.87 2.67
C ILE A 905 -4.47 -14.62 3.78
N ARG A 906 -3.76 -13.48 3.79
CA ARG A 906 -2.82 -13.15 4.87
C ARG A 906 -3.52 -12.91 6.19
N GLU A 907 -4.63 -12.17 6.21
CA GLU A 907 -5.41 -11.95 7.43
C GLU A 907 -5.93 -13.27 8.02
N ASN A 908 -6.41 -14.19 7.16
CA ASN A 908 -6.83 -15.52 7.60
C ASN A 908 -5.67 -16.31 8.22
N VAL A 909 -4.48 -16.28 7.59
CA VAL A 909 -3.28 -16.94 8.14
C VAL A 909 -2.87 -16.32 9.48
N THR A 910 -2.85 -14.99 9.57
CA THR A 910 -2.57 -14.26 10.81
C THR A 910 -3.56 -14.66 11.91
N GLY A 911 -4.86 -14.70 11.59
CA GLY A 911 -5.92 -15.12 12.50
C GLY A 911 -5.75 -16.56 13.00
N ASP A 912 -5.39 -17.50 12.11
CA ASP A 912 -5.11 -18.89 12.46
C ASP A 912 -3.92 -19.01 13.42
N ILE A 913 -2.80 -18.33 13.13
CA ILE A 913 -1.62 -18.32 14.01
C ILE A 913 -1.98 -17.72 15.38
N CYS A 914 -2.63 -16.55 15.40
CA CYS A 914 -3.05 -15.90 16.63
C CYS A 914 -3.97 -16.81 17.46
N SER A 915 -4.89 -17.53 16.81
CA SER A 915 -5.82 -18.44 17.50
C SER A 915 -5.09 -19.63 18.13
N VAL A 916 -4.07 -20.16 17.47
CA VAL A 916 -3.20 -21.21 18.01
C VAL A 916 -2.43 -20.70 19.23
N ILE A 917 -1.81 -19.52 19.14
CA ILE A 917 -1.07 -18.91 20.26
C ILE A 917 -2.00 -18.70 21.45
N VAL A 918 -3.16 -18.07 21.24
CA VAL A 918 -4.17 -17.84 22.29
C VAL A 918 -4.65 -19.17 22.88
N GLY A 919 -4.80 -20.20 22.05
CA GLY A 919 -5.19 -21.54 22.51
C GLY A 919 -4.17 -22.16 23.44
N LEU A 920 -2.88 -22.00 23.14
CA LEU A 920 -1.80 -22.45 23.99
C LEU A 920 -1.70 -21.63 25.28
N MET A 921 -1.86 -20.31 25.21
CA MET A 921 -1.93 -19.43 26.39
C MET A 921 -3.02 -19.89 27.35
N GLN A 922 -4.22 -20.18 26.84
CA GLN A 922 -5.33 -20.68 27.64
C GLN A 922 -5.05 -22.05 28.23
N LYS A 923 -4.53 -22.99 27.42
CA LYS A 923 -4.26 -24.36 27.86
C LYS A 923 -3.24 -24.42 28.99
N TYR A 924 -2.20 -23.59 28.93
CA TYR A 924 -1.08 -23.64 29.86
C TYR A 924 -1.10 -22.50 30.90
N ASN A 925 -2.12 -21.64 30.94
CA ASN A 925 -2.10 -20.42 31.76
C ASN A 925 -0.77 -19.64 31.61
N ALA A 926 -0.45 -19.31 30.36
CA ALA A 926 0.84 -18.76 29.96
C ALA A 926 0.70 -17.48 29.12
N PHE A 927 1.74 -16.63 29.13
CA PHE A 927 1.90 -15.56 28.14
C PHE A 927 2.97 -15.90 27.10
N PRO A 928 2.87 -15.40 25.86
CA PRO A 928 3.76 -15.79 24.78
C PRO A 928 5.07 -14.99 24.78
N VAL A 929 6.17 -15.70 24.50
CA VAL A 929 7.51 -15.14 24.22
C VAL A 929 7.79 -15.37 22.74
N LEU A 930 7.89 -14.27 21.98
CA LEU A 930 8.06 -14.28 20.52
C LEU A 930 9.43 -13.74 20.10
N GLU A 931 9.85 -14.03 18.88
CA GLU A 931 11.03 -13.39 18.29
C GLU A 931 10.70 -11.98 17.75
N ARG A 932 11.63 -11.02 17.97
CA ARG A 932 11.46 -9.63 17.56
C ARG A 932 11.44 -9.44 16.04
N GLU A 933 12.31 -10.15 15.32
CA GLU A 933 12.41 -10.13 13.86
C GLU A 933 12.77 -11.51 13.32
N VAL A 934 12.18 -11.88 12.19
CA VAL A 934 12.54 -13.10 11.44
C VAL A 934 13.19 -12.69 10.12
N SER A 935 14.50 -12.89 10.00
CA SER A 935 15.26 -12.69 8.77
C SER A 935 15.67 -14.05 8.19
N ASN A 936 15.59 -14.20 6.85
CA ASN A 936 15.98 -15.39 6.08
C ASN A 936 14.97 -16.57 6.03
N LEU A 937 13.79 -16.35 5.44
CA LEU A 937 12.85 -17.43 5.05
C LEU A 937 13.16 -17.93 3.63
N GLU A 938 13.14 -19.25 3.38
CA GLU A 938 13.55 -19.86 2.10
C GLU A 938 12.49 -19.66 0.98
N SER A 939 11.19 -19.74 1.29
CA SER A 939 10.11 -19.72 0.28
C SER A 939 8.96 -18.75 0.61
N GLY A 940 8.53 -17.94 -0.36
CA GLY A 940 7.45 -16.95 -0.16
C GLY A 940 7.80 -15.79 0.82
N SER A 941 9.08 -15.62 1.11
CA SER A 941 9.67 -14.89 2.25
C SER A 941 9.03 -13.54 2.59
N LYS A 942 8.75 -12.69 1.59
CA LYS A 942 8.15 -11.37 1.81
C LYS A 942 6.70 -11.45 2.37
N GLN A 943 5.88 -12.41 1.93
CA GLN A 943 4.49 -12.48 2.37
C GLN A 943 4.34 -13.14 3.74
N LEU A 944 5.16 -14.16 4.02
CA LEU A 944 5.17 -14.80 5.33
C LEU A 944 5.79 -13.87 6.40
N SER A 945 6.83 -13.10 6.04
CA SER A 945 7.35 -12.02 6.90
C SER A 945 6.28 -10.98 7.25
N LEU A 946 5.40 -10.63 6.31
CA LEU A 946 4.29 -9.70 6.59
C LEU A 946 3.24 -10.30 7.54
N VAL A 947 2.96 -11.59 7.42
CA VAL A 947 2.11 -12.33 8.38
C VAL A 947 2.75 -12.31 9.76
N TYR A 948 4.05 -12.60 9.89
CA TYR A 948 4.75 -12.57 11.18
C TYR A 948 4.78 -11.17 11.80
N LYS A 949 5.02 -10.13 10.98
CA LYS A 949 4.89 -8.73 11.43
C LYS A 949 3.47 -8.44 11.95
N ALA A 950 2.44 -8.95 11.26
CA ALA A 950 1.06 -8.80 11.71
C ALA A 950 0.78 -9.55 13.02
N VAL A 951 1.24 -10.80 13.16
CA VAL A 951 1.15 -11.57 14.43
C VAL A 951 1.87 -10.81 15.54
N ASN A 952 3.13 -10.40 15.34
CA ASN A 952 3.89 -9.61 16.31
C ASN A 952 3.17 -8.31 16.69
N SER A 953 2.55 -7.61 15.74
CA SER A 953 1.76 -6.41 16.05
C SER A 953 0.53 -6.69 16.93
N MET A 954 0.05 -7.93 16.99
CA MET A 954 -1.03 -8.32 17.90
C MET A 954 -0.54 -8.71 19.29
N PHE A 955 0.75 -9.00 19.50
CA PHE A 955 1.27 -9.55 20.77
C PHE A 955 2.47 -8.80 21.36
N LEU A 956 3.06 -7.81 20.67
CA LEU A 956 4.29 -7.14 21.09
C LEU A 956 4.13 -5.61 21.07
N TYR A 957 5.05 -4.92 21.74
CA TYR A 957 5.16 -3.46 21.67
C TYR A 957 5.91 -2.98 20.42
N SER A 958 5.44 -1.86 19.88
CA SER A 958 6.00 -1.17 18.72
C SER A 958 6.08 0.33 19.00
N ASP A 959 7.06 1.02 18.44
CA ASP A 959 7.14 2.49 18.50
C ASP A 959 6.13 3.16 17.54
N VAL A 960 5.44 2.37 16.70
CA VAL A 960 4.39 2.83 15.78
C VAL A 960 3.02 2.83 16.47
N GLU A 961 2.44 4.01 16.70
CA GLU A 961 1.17 4.17 17.44
C GLU A 961 0.02 3.35 16.85
N MET A 962 -0.12 3.32 15.51
CA MET A 962 -1.16 2.52 14.83
C MET A 962 -1.08 1.02 15.17
N GLN A 963 0.12 0.46 15.30
CA GLN A 963 0.31 -0.95 15.65
C GLN A 963 -0.10 -1.22 17.10
N ASN A 964 0.24 -0.31 18.02
CA ASN A 964 -0.21 -0.37 19.41
C ASN A 964 -1.73 -0.25 19.52
N THR A 965 -2.37 0.60 18.71
CA THR A 965 -3.84 0.73 18.65
C THR A 965 -4.49 -0.56 18.20
N ASN A 966 -3.96 -1.20 17.15
CA ASN A 966 -4.43 -2.50 16.68
C ASN A 966 -4.25 -3.61 17.74
N ARG A 967 -3.09 -3.64 18.42
CA ARG A 967 -2.85 -4.57 19.53
C ARG A 967 -3.88 -4.40 20.65
N LYS A 968 -4.02 -3.16 21.14
CA LYS A 968 -4.96 -2.82 22.22
C LYS A 968 -6.37 -3.23 21.81
N SER A 969 -6.79 -2.90 20.60
CA SER A 969 -8.08 -3.33 20.02
C SER A 969 -8.28 -4.86 20.05
N TRP A 970 -7.28 -5.63 19.61
CA TRP A 970 -7.30 -7.09 19.60
C TRP A 970 -7.42 -7.69 21.02
N TRP A 971 -6.81 -7.03 21.99
CA TRP A 971 -6.81 -7.38 23.42
C TRP A 971 -7.77 -6.56 24.27
N LYS A 972 -8.87 -6.04 23.68
CA LYS A 972 -9.94 -5.34 24.41
C LYS A 972 -9.42 -4.18 25.28
N ASN A 973 -8.54 -3.37 24.70
CA ASN A 973 -7.87 -2.20 25.27
C ASN A 973 -6.86 -2.49 26.39
N ALA A 974 -6.51 -3.76 26.62
CA ALA A 974 -5.37 -4.09 27.47
C ALA A 974 -4.05 -3.58 26.86
N ASP A 975 -3.29 -2.80 27.64
CA ASP A 975 -1.97 -2.36 27.21
C ASP A 975 -0.90 -3.38 27.59
N HIS A 976 -0.78 -3.66 28.89
CA HIS A 976 0.17 -4.63 29.43
C HIS A 976 -0.33 -5.25 30.74
N TRP A 977 0.15 -6.45 31.03
CA TRP A 977 -0.08 -7.15 32.30
C TRP A 977 1.14 -7.00 33.21
N GLN A 978 0.87 -6.93 34.52
CA GLN A 978 1.88 -7.02 35.56
C GLN A 978 1.79 -8.41 36.21
N THR A 979 2.94 -8.96 36.61
CA THR A 979 2.99 -10.23 37.35
C THR A 979 3.49 -9.95 38.76
N ASN A 980 2.97 -10.68 39.75
CA ASN A 980 3.40 -10.53 41.14
C ASN A 980 4.79 -11.13 41.43
N ILE A 981 5.31 -11.95 40.50
CA ILE A 981 6.51 -12.78 40.68
C ILE A 981 7.77 -12.11 40.08
N LEU A 982 7.60 -11.31 39.02
CA LEU A 982 8.72 -10.78 38.23
C LEU A 982 8.66 -9.26 38.15
N ARG A 983 9.72 -8.59 38.61
CA ARG A 983 9.80 -7.12 38.62
C ARG A 983 10.78 -6.54 37.60
N LEU A 984 11.83 -7.27 37.21
CA LEU A 984 12.94 -6.71 36.43
C LEU A 984 13.41 -7.62 35.28
N ILE A 985 13.67 -7.02 34.11
CA ILE A 985 14.28 -7.64 32.92
C ILE A 985 15.51 -6.84 32.47
N ARG A 986 16.57 -7.52 31.99
CA ARG A 986 17.80 -6.87 31.50
C ARG A 986 17.51 -5.85 30.37
N GLY A 987 18.14 -4.68 30.43
CA GLY A 987 17.99 -3.58 29.47
C GLY A 987 19.32 -3.17 28.82
N GLU A 988 19.30 -2.87 27.53
CA GLU A 988 20.51 -2.55 26.73
C GLU A 988 21.02 -1.11 26.95
N ASN A 989 20.16 -0.15 27.34
CA ASN A 989 20.50 1.27 27.48
C ASN A 989 20.12 1.84 28.87
N LYS A 990 20.92 2.79 29.38
CA LYS A 990 20.55 3.63 30.54
C LYS A 990 19.34 4.47 30.17
N THR A 991 18.23 4.28 30.87
CA THR A 991 17.06 5.18 30.80
C THR A 991 16.76 5.67 32.21
N SER A 992 16.04 6.77 32.36
CA SER A 992 15.71 7.39 33.66
C SER A 992 14.92 6.49 34.64
N LYS A 993 14.55 5.27 34.24
CA LYS A 993 13.79 4.28 35.05
C LYS A 993 14.50 2.92 35.20
N SER A 994 15.79 2.80 34.87
CA SER A 994 16.53 1.53 35.00
C SER A 994 17.25 1.40 36.35
N VAL A 995 17.21 0.21 36.95
CA VAL A 995 17.94 -0.15 38.18
C VAL A 995 19.24 -0.87 37.79
N LYS A 996 20.37 -0.52 38.42
CA LYS A 996 21.66 -1.17 38.16
C LYS A 996 21.91 -2.27 39.21
N LEU A 997 22.06 -3.52 38.76
CA LEU A 997 22.39 -4.68 39.61
C LEU A 997 23.58 -5.41 38.99
N ASN A 998 24.61 -5.71 39.77
CA ASN A 998 25.82 -6.44 39.33
C ASN A 998 26.45 -5.90 38.04
N GLY A 999 26.53 -4.57 37.90
CA GLY A 999 27.11 -3.91 36.71
C GLY A 999 26.18 -3.85 35.49
N GLN A 1000 25.01 -4.50 35.53
CA GLN A 1000 24.04 -4.55 34.42
C GLN A 1000 22.80 -3.71 34.72
N ASN A 1001 22.17 -3.16 33.69
CA ASN A 1001 20.95 -2.36 33.81
C ASN A 1001 19.72 -3.25 33.65
N TYR A 1002 18.75 -3.07 34.54
CA TYR A 1002 17.46 -3.75 34.53
C TYR A 1002 16.32 -2.72 34.45
N LYS A 1003 15.22 -3.10 33.82
CA LYS A 1003 13.99 -2.29 33.71
C LYS A 1003 12.79 -3.10 34.15
N GLU A 1004 11.69 -2.43 34.49
CA GLU A 1004 10.42 -3.09 34.81
C GLU A 1004 9.97 -4.02 33.67
N LEU A 1005 9.62 -5.26 33.98
CA LEU A 1005 9.06 -6.19 33.00
C LEU A 1005 7.59 -5.84 32.71
N LYS A 1006 7.33 -5.32 31.51
CA LYS A 1006 5.97 -5.06 31.01
C LYS A 1006 5.56 -6.11 29.99
N ILE A 1007 4.50 -6.87 30.27
CA ILE A 1007 4.00 -7.93 29.38
C ILE A 1007 2.92 -7.33 28.48
N TYR A 1008 3.29 -6.94 27.26
CA TYR A 1008 2.39 -6.31 26.29
C TYR A 1008 1.63 -7.35 25.47
N PRO A 1009 0.56 -7.92 26.01
CA PRO A 1009 0.05 -9.25 25.70
C PRO A 1009 0.99 -10.42 25.32
N GLY A 1010 2.29 -10.18 25.44
CA GLY A 1010 3.40 -11.03 25.05
C GLY A 1010 4.69 -10.23 25.23
N VAL A 1011 5.81 -10.90 25.09
CA VAL A 1011 7.16 -10.31 25.22
C VAL A 1011 8.03 -10.81 24.08
N SER A 1012 9.07 -10.06 23.74
CA SER A 1012 10.00 -10.46 22.70
C SER A 1012 11.41 -10.68 23.21
N VAL A 1013 12.11 -11.61 22.55
CA VAL A 1013 13.55 -11.79 22.68
C VAL A 1013 14.20 -11.66 21.30
N SER A 1014 15.51 -11.38 21.31
CA SER A 1014 16.30 -11.41 20.09
C SER A 1014 16.37 -12.83 19.52
N ALA A 1015 16.08 -12.98 18.23
CA ALA A 1015 16.21 -14.22 17.47
C ALA A 1015 17.68 -14.61 17.20
N TYR A 1016 18.64 -13.78 17.62
CA TYR A 1016 20.04 -13.96 17.27
C TYR A 1016 20.57 -15.32 17.77
N MET A 1017 20.89 -16.21 16.84
CA MET A 1017 21.46 -17.55 17.05
C MET A 1017 20.58 -18.56 17.85
N THR A 1018 19.31 -18.28 18.16
CA THR A 1018 18.39 -19.20 18.87
C THR A 1018 18.27 -20.55 18.17
N SER A 1019 18.27 -20.53 16.84
CA SER A 1019 18.23 -21.69 15.94
C SER A 1019 19.53 -22.49 15.84
N ARG A 1020 20.65 -21.95 16.35
CA ARG A 1020 22.01 -22.52 16.24
C ARG A 1020 22.49 -23.16 17.55
N ILE A 1021 21.98 -22.68 18.68
CA ILE A 1021 22.24 -23.24 20.01
C ILE A 1021 21.59 -24.62 20.14
N CYS A 1022 22.31 -25.59 20.73
CA CYS A 1022 21.75 -26.92 20.99
C CYS A 1022 20.88 -26.90 22.25
N SER A 1023 19.59 -27.25 22.13
CA SER A 1023 18.70 -27.32 23.29
C SER A 1023 19.04 -28.44 24.28
N CYS A 1024 19.86 -29.43 23.89
CA CYS A 1024 20.31 -30.49 24.80
C CYS A 1024 21.54 -30.10 25.62
N CYS A 1025 22.58 -29.53 24.99
CA CYS A 1025 23.83 -29.23 25.69
C CYS A 1025 24.11 -27.74 25.89
N GLY A 1026 23.21 -26.84 25.50
CA GLY A 1026 23.35 -25.39 25.66
C GLY A 1026 24.43 -24.71 24.81
N ARG A 1027 25.32 -25.48 24.18
CA ARG A 1027 26.49 -24.99 23.43
C ARG A 1027 26.14 -24.41 22.07
N ASN A 1028 26.91 -23.40 21.65
CA ASN A 1028 26.83 -22.71 20.36
C ASN A 1028 28.16 -22.75 19.61
N ILE A 1029 28.23 -23.55 18.55
CA ILE A 1029 29.48 -23.72 17.79
C ILE A 1029 29.93 -22.44 17.06
N PHE A 1030 29.01 -21.57 16.64
CA PHE A 1030 29.40 -20.33 15.95
C PHE A 1030 29.97 -19.29 16.90
N GLU A 1031 29.60 -19.34 18.18
CA GLU A 1031 30.20 -18.49 19.21
C GLU A 1031 31.61 -18.97 19.56
N LEU A 1032 31.79 -20.30 19.68
CA LEU A 1032 33.10 -20.92 19.84
C LEU A 1032 34.07 -20.52 18.71
N ILE A 1033 33.60 -20.59 17.45
CA ILE A 1033 34.37 -20.18 16.27
C ILE A 1033 34.61 -18.68 16.24
N LYS A 1034 33.63 -17.85 16.59
CA LYS A 1034 33.78 -16.38 16.61
C LYS A 1034 34.83 -15.95 17.64
N ASN A 1035 34.87 -16.60 18.81
CA ASN A 1035 35.89 -16.33 19.81
C ASN A 1035 37.28 -16.70 19.28
N ASP A 1036 37.39 -17.82 18.56
CA ASP A 1036 38.62 -18.23 17.89
C ASP A 1036 39.05 -17.28 16.75
N GLU A 1037 38.09 -16.72 16.00
CA GLU A 1037 38.29 -15.74 14.92
C GLU A 1037 38.79 -14.38 15.43
N LEU A 1038 38.41 -14.01 16.66
CA LEU A 1038 38.90 -12.78 17.31
C LEU A 1038 40.37 -12.86 17.69
N GLU A 1039 40.88 -14.07 17.94
CA GLU A 1039 42.30 -14.33 18.22
C GLU A 1039 43.11 -14.46 16.92
N ASP A 1040 42.58 -15.15 15.90
CA ASP A 1040 43.21 -15.26 14.58
C ASP A 1040 42.17 -15.36 13.45
N LYS A 1041 42.09 -14.30 12.63
CA LYS A 1041 41.16 -14.19 11.49
C LYS A 1041 41.47 -15.16 10.34
N HIS A 1042 42.69 -15.68 10.26
CA HIS A 1042 43.14 -16.58 9.19
C HIS A 1042 43.35 -18.03 9.67
N LYS A 1043 42.87 -18.36 10.87
CA LYS A 1043 43.04 -19.66 11.50
C LYS A 1043 42.53 -20.78 10.60
N LYS A 1044 43.37 -21.81 10.43
CA LYS A 1044 43.07 -23.03 9.70
C LYS A 1044 42.83 -24.17 10.67
N TYR A 1045 41.89 -25.04 10.35
CA TYR A 1045 41.50 -26.16 11.20
C TYR A 1045 41.88 -27.48 10.53
N GLN A 1046 42.58 -28.35 11.27
CA GLN A 1046 42.88 -29.71 10.84
C GLN A 1046 41.69 -30.62 11.13
N VAL A 1047 41.17 -31.27 10.09
CA VAL A 1047 40.19 -32.35 10.19
C VAL A 1047 40.94 -33.68 10.19
N ASN A 1048 40.71 -34.54 11.18
CA ASN A 1048 41.34 -35.87 11.21
C ASN A 1048 40.60 -36.91 10.34
N ALA A 1049 41.15 -38.11 10.22
CA ALA A 1049 40.57 -39.24 9.48
C ALA A 1049 39.14 -39.63 9.92
N GLN A 1050 38.73 -39.27 11.13
CA GLN A 1050 37.38 -39.51 11.67
C GLN A 1050 36.41 -38.33 11.44
N GLY A 1051 36.83 -37.29 10.72
CA GLY A 1051 36.05 -36.08 10.46
C GLY A 1051 35.93 -35.16 11.68
N GLU A 1052 36.86 -35.25 12.63
CA GLU A 1052 36.81 -34.54 13.92
C GLU A 1052 37.75 -33.33 13.92
N ILE A 1053 37.33 -32.27 14.59
CA ILE A 1053 38.10 -31.03 14.80
C ILE A 1053 38.02 -30.68 16.29
N ASN A 1054 39.17 -30.35 16.88
CA ASN A 1054 39.23 -29.82 18.24
C ASN A 1054 39.30 -28.29 18.19
N ILE A 1055 38.35 -27.62 18.83
CA ILE A 1055 38.30 -26.17 18.94
C ILE A 1055 38.19 -25.83 20.43
N ARG A 1056 39.23 -25.22 21.00
CA ARG A 1056 39.28 -24.80 22.42
C ARG A 1056 38.91 -25.92 23.42
N GLY A 1057 39.38 -27.14 23.16
CA GLY A 1057 39.13 -28.30 24.02
C GLY A 1057 37.81 -29.03 23.73
N GLU A 1058 36.98 -28.51 22.84
CA GLU A 1058 35.73 -29.13 22.40
C GLU A 1058 35.91 -29.90 21.09
N VAL A 1059 35.45 -31.15 21.06
CA VAL A 1059 35.55 -32.00 19.86
C VAL A 1059 34.24 -31.96 19.07
N ILE A 1060 34.30 -31.40 17.86
CA ILE A 1060 33.21 -31.46 16.88
C ILE A 1060 33.47 -32.54 15.84
N LYS A 1061 32.40 -33.16 15.34
CA LYS A 1061 32.48 -34.19 14.30
C LYS A 1061 31.58 -33.83 13.13
N LEU A 1062 32.19 -33.74 11.94
CA LEU A 1062 31.57 -33.30 10.70
C LEU A 1062 31.37 -34.46 9.73
N TYR A 1063 30.30 -34.36 8.94
CA TYR A 1063 29.93 -35.37 7.96
C TYR A 1063 29.71 -34.71 6.59
N GLN A 1064 29.89 -35.51 5.54
CA GLN A 1064 29.57 -35.16 4.16
C GLN A 1064 28.46 -36.07 3.60
N LYS A 1065 27.85 -35.64 2.50
CA LYS A 1065 26.91 -36.49 1.75
C LYS A 1065 27.69 -37.59 1.04
N SER A 1066 27.14 -38.80 1.01
CA SER A 1066 27.68 -39.88 0.18
C SER A 1066 27.46 -39.53 -1.30
N ASP A 1067 28.45 -38.92 -1.97
CA ASP A 1067 28.41 -38.75 -3.42
C ASP A 1067 28.88 -40.02 -4.12
N SER A 1068 28.14 -40.37 -5.17
CA SER A 1068 27.85 -41.74 -5.58
C SER A 1068 28.93 -42.47 -6.38
N HIS A 1069 30.22 -42.20 -6.22
CA HIS A 1069 31.23 -42.87 -7.07
C HIS A 1069 32.59 -43.26 -6.45
N LYS A 1070 32.96 -42.88 -5.21
CA LYS A 1070 34.33 -43.17 -4.73
C LYS A 1070 34.48 -43.83 -3.35
N THR A 1071 33.44 -43.95 -2.55
CA THR A 1071 33.54 -44.61 -1.24
C THR A 1071 32.22 -45.30 -0.89
N LEU A 1072 32.15 -46.60 -1.17
CA LEU A 1072 31.09 -47.47 -0.67
C LEU A 1072 31.37 -47.74 0.80
N VAL A 1073 30.70 -46.99 1.69
CA VAL A 1073 30.57 -47.42 3.08
C VAL A 1073 29.66 -48.65 3.08
N PRO A 1074 30.04 -49.79 3.68
CA PRO A 1074 29.24 -51.02 3.68
C PRO A 1074 27.81 -50.76 4.19
N GLY A 1075 26.81 -51.19 3.42
CA GLY A 1075 25.38 -51.08 3.78
C GLY A 1075 24.63 -49.85 3.24
N LEU A 1076 25.27 -48.90 2.56
CA LEU A 1076 24.61 -47.71 1.99
C LEU A 1076 24.24 -47.87 0.51
N LYS A 1077 22.96 -47.59 0.17
CA LYS A 1077 22.43 -47.70 -1.20
C LYS A 1077 22.90 -46.54 -2.09
N SER A 1078 22.90 -46.75 -3.41
CA SER A 1078 23.24 -45.69 -4.38
C SER A 1078 22.27 -44.49 -4.30
N LYS A 1079 22.75 -43.29 -4.67
CA LYS A 1079 21.92 -42.07 -4.76
C LYS A 1079 20.71 -42.26 -5.68
N LYS A 1080 20.85 -43.05 -6.76
CA LYS A 1080 19.74 -43.43 -7.66
C LYS A 1080 18.69 -44.25 -6.92
N THR A 1081 19.10 -45.19 -6.08
CA THR A 1081 18.21 -46.04 -5.28
C THR A 1081 17.43 -45.24 -4.23
N TYR A 1082 18.08 -44.32 -3.51
CA TYR A 1082 17.39 -43.43 -2.57
C TYR A 1082 16.37 -42.52 -3.28
N ASN A 1083 16.72 -42.00 -4.46
CA ASN A 1083 15.79 -41.20 -5.26
C ASN A 1083 14.55 -42.01 -5.68
N ALA A 1084 14.75 -43.26 -6.11
CA ALA A 1084 13.66 -44.14 -6.56
C ALA A 1084 12.63 -44.46 -5.46
N ILE A 1085 13.08 -44.57 -4.20
CA ILE A 1085 12.19 -44.80 -3.04
C ILE A 1085 11.74 -43.49 -2.36
N ASN A 1086 11.90 -42.34 -3.03
CA ASN A 1086 11.56 -41.02 -2.51
C ASN A 1086 12.21 -40.67 -1.15
N GLN A 1087 13.45 -41.12 -0.94
CA GLN A 1087 14.24 -40.80 0.25
C GLN A 1087 15.48 -39.98 -0.13
N ARG A 1088 16.05 -39.30 0.87
CA ARG A 1088 17.32 -38.59 0.76
C ARG A 1088 18.42 -39.48 1.35
N ALA A 1089 19.58 -39.50 0.69
CA ALA A 1089 20.73 -40.24 1.20
C ALA A 1089 21.13 -39.67 2.59
N PRO A 1090 21.40 -40.54 3.58
CA PRO A 1090 21.77 -40.11 4.93
C PRO A 1090 23.17 -39.51 4.94
N MET A 1091 23.42 -38.58 5.87
CA MET A 1091 24.69 -37.87 6.00
C MET A 1091 25.53 -38.48 7.14
N VAL A 1092 26.12 -39.64 6.85
CA VAL A 1092 26.79 -40.52 7.82
C VAL A 1092 28.28 -40.75 7.53
N THR A 1093 28.76 -40.33 6.36
CA THR A 1093 30.19 -40.43 6.01
C THR A 1093 30.97 -39.30 6.67
N PRO A 1094 32.04 -39.59 7.44
CA PRO A 1094 32.92 -38.56 7.99
C PRO A 1094 33.42 -37.59 6.92
N TYR A 1095 33.61 -36.32 7.31
CA TYR A 1095 34.21 -35.33 6.42
C TYR A 1095 35.68 -35.70 6.13
N PRO A 1096 36.19 -35.50 4.90
CA PRO A 1096 37.56 -35.90 4.54
C PRO A 1096 38.61 -35.21 5.41
N GLU A 1097 39.69 -35.94 5.68
CA GLU A 1097 40.88 -35.41 6.32
C GLU A 1097 41.50 -34.29 5.48
N GLY A 1098 41.96 -33.23 6.14
CA GLY A 1098 42.57 -32.08 5.47
C GLY A 1098 42.49 -30.80 6.28
N ILE A 1099 42.97 -29.72 5.68
CA ILE A 1099 42.98 -28.37 6.27
C ILE A 1099 41.86 -27.54 5.65
N ILE A 1100 41.00 -26.96 6.49
CA ILE A 1100 39.92 -26.07 6.06
C ILE A 1100 40.02 -24.69 6.71
N ASP A 1101 39.65 -23.65 5.97
CA ASP A 1101 39.57 -22.28 6.48
C ASP A 1101 38.27 -22.03 7.26
N ILE A 1102 38.20 -20.89 7.95
CA ILE A 1102 37.07 -20.54 8.82
C ILE A 1102 35.73 -20.36 8.07
N GLU A 1103 35.74 -19.87 6.83
CA GLU A 1103 34.52 -19.66 6.04
C GLU A 1103 33.99 -21.00 5.50
N GLN A 1104 34.89 -21.88 5.08
CA GLN A 1104 34.57 -23.26 4.74
C GLN A 1104 34.01 -24.01 5.94
N LEU A 1105 34.63 -23.89 7.12
CA LEU A 1105 34.16 -24.49 8.37
C LEU A 1105 32.75 -24.00 8.73
N LYS A 1106 32.51 -22.68 8.71
CA LYS A 1106 31.17 -22.08 8.94
C LYS A 1106 30.13 -22.66 7.97
N LYS A 1107 30.48 -22.82 6.69
CA LYS A 1107 29.59 -23.40 5.66
C LYS A 1107 29.28 -24.87 5.96
N ILE A 1108 30.29 -25.69 6.24
CA ILE A 1108 30.15 -27.14 6.53
C ILE A 1108 29.31 -27.35 7.79
N ILE A 1109 29.53 -26.55 8.83
CA ILE A 1109 28.77 -26.61 10.08
C ILE A 1109 27.30 -26.27 9.86
N ARG A 1110 26.98 -25.25 9.04
CA ARG A 1110 25.57 -24.95 8.70
C ARG A 1110 24.86 -26.16 8.09
N PHE A 1111 25.52 -26.87 7.16
CA PHE A 1111 24.99 -28.08 6.55
C PHE A 1111 24.90 -29.27 7.51
N ASN A 1112 25.79 -29.35 8.50
CA ASN A 1112 25.76 -30.41 9.50
C ASN A 1112 24.68 -30.19 10.56
N LEU A 1113 24.48 -28.94 10.99
CA LEU A 1113 23.46 -28.54 11.96
C LEU A 1113 22.04 -28.61 11.40
N ARG A 1114 21.82 -28.20 10.14
CA ARG A 1114 20.50 -28.18 9.49
C ARG A 1114 20.43 -29.16 8.33
N ARG A 1115 19.57 -30.17 8.46
CA ARG A 1115 19.38 -31.21 7.42
C ARG A 1115 17.92 -31.28 6.98
N ALA A 1116 17.69 -31.78 5.77
CA ALA A 1116 16.34 -32.05 5.27
C ALA A 1116 15.80 -33.37 5.85
N PRO A 1117 14.47 -33.52 5.97
CA PRO A 1117 13.86 -34.79 6.36
C PRO A 1117 14.29 -35.94 5.44
N ALA A 1118 14.39 -37.15 6.00
CA ALA A 1118 14.77 -38.35 5.24
C ALA A 1118 13.83 -38.62 4.05
N SER A 1119 12.52 -38.42 4.22
CA SER A 1119 11.54 -38.55 3.13
C SER A 1119 11.48 -37.30 2.26
N ARG A 1120 11.56 -37.47 0.94
CA ARG A 1120 11.28 -36.41 -0.05
C ARG A 1120 9.80 -36.06 -0.15
N MET A 1121 8.94 -36.96 0.32
CA MET A 1121 7.49 -36.72 0.44
C MET A 1121 7.13 -35.98 1.73
N SER A 1122 8.12 -35.70 2.59
CA SER A 1122 7.90 -34.92 3.79
C SER A 1122 7.25 -33.58 3.44
N LYS A 1123 6.23 -33.24 4.21
CA LYS A 1123 5.51 -31.98 4.10
C LYS A 1123 6.24 -30.84 4.83
N ASP A 1124 7.45 -31.10 5.33
CA ASP A 1124 8.29 -30.22 6.13
C ASP A 1124 9.30 -29.40 5.28
N SER A 1125 9.94 -28.38 5.84
CA SER A 1125 10.94 -27.56 5.12
C SER A 1125 12.28 -28.30 4.96
N THR A 1126 13.12 -27.85 4.03
CA THR A 1126 14.47 -28.41 3.79
C THR A 1126 15.46 -28.19 4.93
N GLN A 1127 15.11 -27.36 5.91
CA GLN A 1127 15.93 -27.05 7.09
C GLN A 1127 15.29 -27.48 8.41
N SER A 1128 14.19 -28.23 8.37
CA SER A 1128 13.37 -28.58 9.53
C SER A 1128 14.01 -29.53 10.55
N ARG A 1129 15.20 -30.08 10.27
CA ARG A 1129 15.93 -30.98 11.18
C ARG A 1129 17.20 -30.35 11.73
N TYR A 1130 17.38 -30.51 13.03
CA TYR A 1130 18.55 -30.10 13.79
C TYR A 1130 19.36 -31.32 14.27
N PHE A 1131 20.67 -31.24 14.14
CA PHE A 1131 21.64 -32.22 14.66
C PHE A 1131 22.77 -31.47 15.37
N CYS A 1132 23.20 -31.94 16.55
CA CYS A 1132 24.33 -31.33 17.24
C CYS A 1132 25.68 -31.79 16.65
N VAL A 1133 26.61 -30.87 16.43
CA VAL A 1133 27.96 -31.19 15.91
C VAL A 1133 28.95 -31.63 16.99
N PHE A 1134 28.68 -31.34 18.26
CA PHE A 1134 29.54 -31.75 19.38
C PHE A 1134 29.43 -33.25 19.62
N LYS A 1135 30.56 -33.96 19.56
CA LYS A 1135 30.63 -35.43 19.61
C LYS A 1135 30.06 -36.00 20.93
N ASN A 1136 30.26 -35.29 22.03
CA ASN A 1136 29.79 -35.67 23.37
C ASN A 1136 28.34 -35.27 23.68
N CYS A 1137 27.58 -34.72 22.72
CA CYS A 1137 26.18 -34.35 22.93
C CYS A 1137 25.25 -35.54 22.67
N LYS A 1138 24.22 -35.73 23.52
CA LYS A 1138 23.15 -36.73 23.29
C LYS A 1138 22.35 -36.49 22.01
N ASN A 1139 22.34 -35.25 21.50
CA ASN A 1139 21.74 -34.89 20.21
C ASN A 1139 22.72 -35.01 19.02
N HIS A 1140 23.91 -35.59 19.19
CA HIS A 1140 24.82 -35.86 18.09
C HIS A 1140 24.25 -37.00 17.22
N GLN A 1141 24.06 -36.75 15.93
CA GLN A 1141 23.42 -37.69 14.97
C GLN A 1141 21.98 -38.13 15.34
N VAL A 1142 21.39 -37.59 16.41
CA VAL A 1142 19.98 -37.80 16.78
C VAL A 1142 19.15 -36.63 16.27
N GLU A 1143 18.14 -36.95 15.46
CA GLU A 1143 17.26 -35.97 14.84
C GLU A 1143 16.40 -35.22 15.86
N LYS A 1144 16.42 -33.88 15.81
CA LYS A 1144 15.46 -33.01 16.51
C LYS A 1144 14.78 -32.06 15.53
N HIS A 1145 13.55 -31.66 15.83
CA HIS A 1145 12.87 -30.63 15.03
C HIS A 1145 13.53 -29.27 15.26
N ALA A 1146 13.90 -28.61 14.16
CA ALA A 1146 14.63 -27.35 14.14
C ALA A 1146 13.95 -26.21 14.91
N ASP A 1147 12.65 -26.05 14.67
CA ASP A 1147 11.84 -24.99 15.25
C ASP A 1147 11.52 -25.24 16.73
N ILE A 1148 11.39 -26.51 17.15
CA ILE A 1148 11.25 -26.87 18.57
C ILE A 1148 12.56 -26.56 19.32
N ASN A 1149 13.71 -26.87 18.72
CA ASN A 1149 15.01 -26.49 19.29
C ASN A 1149 15.11 -24.98 19.48
N ALA A 1150 14.67 -24.18 18.49
CA ALA A 1150 14.64 -22.72 18.59
C ALA A 1150 13.69 -22.25 19.71
N ALA A 1151 12.46 -22.77 19.78
CA ALA A 1151 11.48 -22.43 20.81
C ALA A 1151 12.01 -22.68 22.24
N ILE A 1152 12.73 -23.78 22.47
CA ILE A 1152 13.35 -24.06 23.79
C ILE A 1152 14.39 -22.99 24.14
N ASN A 1153 15.23 -22.61 23.18
CA ASN A 1153 16.28 -21.60 23.41
C ASN A 1153 15.71 -20.18 23.59
N ILE A 1154 14.60 -19.86 22.90
CA ILE A 1154 13.84 -18.61 23.09
C ILE A 1154 13.36 -18.51 24.55
N GLY A 1155 12.77 -19.59 25.07
CA GLY A 1155 12.27 -19.62 26.45
C GLY A 1155 13.38 -19.51 27.49
N ARG A 1156 14.47 -20.29 27.35
CA ARG A 1156 15.63 -20.22 28.24
C ARG A 1156 16.29 -18.85 28.26
N ARG A 1157 16.42 -18.21 27.09
CA ARG A 1157 16.96 -16.86 26.99
C ARG A 1157 16.10 -15.87 27.76
N PHE A 1158 14.79 -15.89 27.55
CA PHE A 1158 13.87 -15.03 28.28
C PHE A 1158 13.95 -15.24 29.79
N LEU A 1159 13.94 -16.49 30.27
CA LEU A 1159 14.05 -16.81 31.70
C LEU A 1159 15.37 -16.34 32.31
N THR A 1160 16.47 -16.41 31.56
CA THR A 1160 17.80 -15.95 32.02
C THR A 1160 17.85 -14.42 32.16
N ASP A 1161 17.13 -13.69 31.31
CA ASP A 1161 17.12 -12.21 31.32
C ASP A 1161 16.24 -11.62 32.44
N ILE A 1162 15.52 -12.45 33.19
CA ILE A 1162 14.61 -12.06 34.28
C ILE A 1162 15.27 -12.23 35.65
N ILE A 1163 15.08 -11.26 36.53
CA ILE A 1163 15.39 -11.36 37.96
C ILE A 1163 14.12 -11.26 38.81
N ILE A 1164 13.98 -12.19 39.77
CA ILE A 1164 13.01 -12.10 40.86
C ILE A 1164 13.61 -11.16 41.92
N HIS A 1165 13.09 -9.95 42.03
CA HIS A 1165 13.44 -9.01 43.10
C HIS A 1165 12.30 -9.00 44.11
N ASN A 1166 12.53 -9.55 45.31
CA ASN A 1166 11.61 -9.44 46.43
C ASN A 1166 11.41 -7.97 46.82
#